data_AF-A0AA88GBK1-F1
#
_entry.id   AF-A0AA88GBK1-F1
#
_cell.length_a   1.000
_cell.length_b   1.000
_cell.length_c   1.000
_cell.angle_alpha   90.00
_cell.angle_beta   90.00
_cell.angle_gamma   90.00
#
_symmetry.space_group_name_H-M   'P 1'
#
loop_
_entity.id
_entity.type
_entity.pdbx_description
1 polymer ?
#
loop_
_entity_poly.entity_id
_entity_poly.type
_entity_poly.pdbx_seq_one_letter_code
_entity_poly.pdbx_strand_id
1 'polypeptide(L)'
;MTVKINPLNTIVSQDISSSISGDNSESVHHSESSKFLCCFSIKYILITLIVGLIVMSVLILSAIWVSCFSTTVSEMSHSIRDKDFSRMVTYTDETLKRVAFFMSMFKGQLLNDYKTMDDTLVNHIYKAYKSLMKYESMLTFALFLGEYHGNTLGMTQLGNNFVLLNLTYGKNQSFYICRDFYNNDYCNRNSTPDLVRSAFTNQAPSETANNNPGKTLFAPSFTDPTHPDVTFLTLMSSFELSAPLGNGQRVSHAIGYSMSTKFLSLFLVEMTKSIAGSHTFIIEVETNYIIASDQQNEKSVSGSARKMIGDMNEAIKRVGLQVYSEFNNNLRNIQCNNRHVITLTDQFILVHRLCNENGIDWMFVLSVPQWNYISNMVLAIIAAVVSACIIGLVSTVTAVVFSLRIVNPFHQLIQSFELVSNMQLDHLNLKKSRLTEVTQLQLHFTEMVKRIKLYRAFIPSHLLAQLESDDGNGEVAPNTNAESQELSRKSSSSMAHSSKRLSSQKTHLDRFSLYSEKRMVSAVMLHLDGLNEWWSGMSGTEIVSLLSDVFEAINQQTRSMSAQMGAFDSDSQFIFFNAANELKKHQEKALTFCDSLRSKLLQIKTQKWVSTHSNSRPLGLNSQLLTPLSFRMAVTCQECICGNLGTREFKSFQVVGSIQSNLESMMQVANTLNIPIIISHQIEKHCNEKYQMRFVQYQDLFVENYYSRHVSKSRGVVNASESTLTHSQDSAFSYLTEQCQLFEVGENNTSEMDEWMYELESKEKKNQRWLYYNLAHLR
;
A
#
# COMPACT_ATOMS: atom_id res chain seq x y z
N MET A 1 3.15 25.78 1.57
CA MET A 1 2.08 26.79 1.45
C MET A 1 1.52 27.07 2.84
N THR A 2 1.83 28.22 3.44
CA THR A 2 1.29 28.66 4.73
C THR A 2 0.09 29.56 4.47
N VAL A 3 -1.12 29.02 4.64
CA VAL A 3 -2.37 29.80 4.53
C VAL A 3 -2.59 30.52 5.85
N LYS A 4 -2.44 31.86 5.83
CA LYS A 4 -2.90 32.75 6.90
C LYS A 4 -4.43 32.81 6.86
N ILE A 5 -5.07 32.34 7.93
CA ILE A 5 -6.51 32.51 8.16
C ILE A 5 -6.69 33.78 9.00
N ASN A 6 -7.36 34.79 8.44
CA ASN A 6 -7.81 35.98 9.17
C ASN A 6 -9.11 35.67 9.93
N PRO A 7 -9.28 36.19 11.17
CA PRO A 7 -10.53 36.03 11.91
C PRO A 7 -11.61 37.00 11.40
N LEU A 8 -12.85 36.49 11.28
CA LEU A 8 -14.04 37.27 10.96
C LEU A 8 -14.47 38.11 12.18
N ASN A 9 -14.61 39.41 11.97
CA ASN A 9 -15.20 40.34 12.93
C ASN A 9 -16.74 40.37 12.85
N THR A 10 -17.35 40.30 14.03
CA THR A 10 -18.49 41.08 14.54
C THR A 10 -19.36 41.90 13.55
N ILE A 11 -20.66 41.59 13.53
CA ILE A 11 -21.77 42.48 13.13
C ILE A 11 -22.86 42.31 14.23
N VAL A 12 -22.95 43.23 15.18
CA VAL A 12 -23.90 44.37 15.28
C VAL A 12 -25.33 43.97 15.66
N SER A 13 -25.73 44.62 16.75
CA SER A 13 -26.96 44.65 17.54
C SER A 13 -28.23 45.03 16.77
N GLN A 14 -29.39 44.58 17.26
CA GLN A 14 -30.62 45.36 17.16
C GLN A 14 -31.54 45.10 18.36
N ASP A 15 -31.83 46.20 19.06
CA ASP A 15 -32.78 46.35 20.17
C ASP A 15 -34.22 46.12 19.73
N ILE A 16 -35.05 45.50 20.59
CA ILE A 16 -36.46 45.87 20.75
C ILE A 16 -36.82 45.81 22.23
N SER A 17 -37.24 46.96 22.75
CA SER A 17 -37.81 47.21 24.06
C SER A 17 -39.35 47.18 24.02
N SER A 18 -39.98 46.71 25.09
CA SER A 18 -41.27 47.15 25.66
C SER A 18 -41.58 46.26 26.86
N SER A 19 -41.40 46.71 28.11
CA SER A 19 -42.30 47.55 28.92
C SER A 19 -43.74 47.00 29.01
N ILE A 20 -44.06 46.36 30.13
CA ILE A 20 -45.34 46.52 30.87
C ILE A 20 -45.05 46.28 32.35
N SER A 21 -45.56 47.22 33.14
CA SER A 21 -45.43 47.47 34.57
C SER A 21 -46.55 46.81 35.39
N GLY A 22 -46.26 46.60 36.68
CA GLY A 22 -47.23 46.47 37.78
C GLY A 22 -47.27 45.08 38.40
N ASP A 23 -47.36 44.88 39.71
CA ASP A 23 -47.27 45.78 40.86
C ASP A 23 -47.06 44.86 42.09
N ASN A 24 -46.51 45.46 43.15
CA ASN A 24 -46.25 44.97 44.51
C ASN A 24 -46.99 43.71 45.05
N SER A 25 -46.24 42.81 45.70
CA SER A 25 -46.42 42.51 47.14
C SER A 25 -45.33 41.58 47.67
N GLU A 26 -44.81 41.95 48.84
CA GLU A 26 -43.87 41.23 49.69
C GLU A 26 -44.26 39.77 49.96
N SER A 27 -43.28 38.86 49.90
CA SER A 27 -43.05 37.91 50.98
C SER A 27 -41.66 37.30 50.84
N VAL A 28 -40.84 37.58 51.83
CA VAL A 28 -39.53 37.00 52.11
C VAL A 28 -39.65 35.47 52.17
N HIS A 29 -38.98 34.76 51.25
CA HIS A 29 -38.56 33.39 51.48
C HIS A 29 -37.23 33.12 50.77
N HIS A 30 -36.21 32.83 51.58
CA HIS A 30 -34.95 32.23 51.17
C HIS A 30 -35.23 30.98 50.32
N SER A 31 -35.02 31.07 49.00
CA SER A 31 -34.92 29.92 48.11
C SER A 31 -33.49 29.89 47.59
N GLU A 32 -32.69 29.06 48.25
CA GLU A 32 -31.32 28.76 47.87
C GLU A 32 -31.23 28.20 46.45
N SER A 33 -30.16 28.60 45.79
CA SER A 33 -29.74 28.24 44.44
C SER A 33 -29.44 26.73 44.28
N SER A 34 -30.41 25.94 43.79
CA SER A 34 -30.18 24.51 43.45
C SER A 34 -30.32 24.18 41.96
N LYS A 35 -30.39 25.18 41.06
CA LYS A 35 -30.63 24.94 39.62
C LYS A 35 -29.42 24.44 38.79
N PHE A 36 -28.22 24.30 39.37
CA PHE A 36 -27.03 23.84 38.63
C PHE A 36 -26.65 22.35 38.83
N LEU A 37 -27.39 21.60 39.65
CA LEU A 37 -27.02 20.20 39.99
C LEU A 37 -27.60 19.13 39.05
N CYS A 38 -28.45 19.48 38.08
CA CYS A 38 -29.02 18.49 37.15
C CYS A 38 -27.98 17.96 36.12
N CYS A 39 -26.90 18.71 35.86
CA CYS A 39 -25.86 18.31 34.90
C CYS A 39 -24.85 17.30 35.46
N PHE A 40 -24.87 17.00 36.77
CA PHE A 40 -23.94 16.06 37.41
C PHE A 40 -24.51 14.64 37.54
N SER A 41 -25.49 14.27 36.71
CA SER A 41 -25.85 12.85 36.58
C SER A 41 -24.71 12.10 35.90
N ILE A 42 -24.24 11.02 36.53
CA ILE A 42 -23.26 10.07 35.95
C ILE A 42 -23.68 9.65 34.53
N LYS A 43 -24.99 9.56 34.25
CA LYS A 43 -25.53 9.28 32.91
C LYS A 43 -25.10 10.31 31.87
N TYR A 44 -25.26 11.59 32.20
CA TYR A 44 -24.98 12.69 31.29
C TYR A 44 -23.47 12.86 31.08
N ILE A 45 -22.68 12.74 32.14
CA ILE A 45 -21.22 12.80 32.07
C ILE A 45 -20.67 11.65 31.20
N LEU A 46 -21.15 10.42 31.41
CA LEU A 46 -20.68 9.25 30.66
C LEU A 46 -21.10 9.31 29.17
N ILE A 47 -22.32 9.77 28.86
CA ILE A 47 -22.75 9.99 27.47
C ILE A 47 -21.90 11.08 26.81
N THR A 48 -21.72 12.22 27.48
CA THR A 48 -20.95 13.35 26.94
C THR A 48 -19.49 12.98 26.69
N LEU A 49 -18.88 12.21 27.60
CA LEU A 49 -17.50 11.74 27.45
C LEU A 49 -17.36 10.78 26.26
N ILE A 50 -18.25 9.79 26.14
CA ILE A 50 -18.20 8.81 25.04
C ILE A 50 -18.46 9.49 23.70
N VAL A 51 -19.52 10.30 23.60
CA VAL A 51 -19.86 11.02 22.36
C VAL A 51 -18.74 12.00 21.98
N GLY A 52 -18.19 12.74 22.95
CA GLY A 52 -17.08 13.66 22.73
C GLY A 52 -15.81 12.96 22.22
N LEU A 53 -15.46 11.81 22.81
CA LEU A 53 -14.31 11.02 22.37
C LEU A 53 -14.51 10.50 20.95
N ILE A 54 -15.70 10.02 20.62
CA ILE A 54 -16.03 9.54 19.27
C ILE A 54 -15.96 10.68 18.26
N VAL A 55 -16.60 11.83 18.52
CA VAL A 55 -16.56 12.99 17.62
C VAL A 55 -15.12 13.46 17.39
N MET A 56 -14.32 13.58 18.46
CA MET A 56 -12.90 13.95 18.34
C MET A 56 -12.11 12.92 17.53
N SER A 57 -12.35 11.63 17.73
CA SER A 57 -11.67 10.58 16.95
C SER A 57 -12.01 10.66 15.46
N VAL A 58 -13.28 10.90 15.11
CA VAL A 58 -13.73 11.03 13.72
C VAL A 58 -13.14 12.28 13.08
N LEU A 59 -13.09 13.41 13.80
CA LEU A 59 -12.48 14.65 13.31
C LEU A 59 -10.98 14.49 13.06
N ILE A 60 -10.25 13.88 14.01
CA ILE A 60 -8.81 13.64 13.88
C ILE A 60 -8.53 12.70 12.71
N LEU A 61 -9.28 11.59 12.60
CA LEU A 61 -9.11 10.63 11.52
C LEU A 61 -9.43 11.24 10.16
N SER A 62 -10.48 12.05 10.07
CA SER A 62 -10.84 12.78 8.85
C SER A 62 -9.76 13.80 8.46
N ALA A 63 -9.19 14.51 9.43
CA ALA A 63 -8.10 15.47 9.19
C ALA A 63 -6.83 14.78 8.68
N ILE A 64 -6.43 13.65 9.30
CA ILE A 64 -5.29 12.84 8.86
C ILE A 64 -5.53 12.33 7.44
N TRP A 65 -6.71 11.76 7.19
CA TRP A 65 -7.05 11.22 5.88
C TRP A 65 -7.03 12.29 4.78
N VAL A 66 -7.67 13.44 5.01
CA VAL A 66 -7.66 14.57 4.06
C VAL A 66 -6.23 15.06 3.81
N SER A 67 -5.40 15.18 4.86
CA SER A 67 -4.01 15.62 4.72
C SER A 67 -3.17 14.64 3.90
N CYS A 68 -3.28 13.33 4.14
CA CYS A 68 -2.49 12.32 3.43
C CYS A 68 -3.00 12.10 1.99
N PHE A 69 -4.31 12.16 1.79
CA PHE A 69 -4.91 11.93 0.48
C PHE A 69 -4.72 13.13 -0.44
N SER A 70 -4.85 14.37 0.07
CA SER A 70 -4.67 15.58 -0.73
C SER A 70 -3.28 15.70 -1.34
N THR A 71 -2.21 15.33 -0.60
CA THR A 71 -0.84 15.34 -1.15
C THR A 71 -0.67 14.29 -2.23
N THR A 72 -1.13 13.06 -1.97
CA THR A 72 -1.04 11.94 -2.91
C THR A 72 -1.79 12.22 -4.21
N VAL A 73 -2.99 12.79 -4.12
CA VAL A 73 -3.79 13.17 -5.28
C VAL A 73 -3.15 14.32 -6.04
N SER A 74 -2.57 15.30 -5.36
CA SER A 74 -1.82 16.38 -6.03
C SER A 74 -0.63 15.83 -6.81
N GLU A 75 0.16 14.92 -6.22
CA GLU A 75 1.30 14.28 -6.88
C GLU A 75 0.87 13.42 -8.07
N MET A 76 -0.18 12.62 -7.90
CA MET A 76 -0.74 11.82 -8.99
C MET A 76 -1.31 12.70 -10.10
N SER A 77 -1.97 13.81 -9.77
CA SER A 77 -2.44 14.81 -10.73
C SER A 77 -1.28 15.43 -11.51
N HIS A 78 -0.18 15.78 -10.84
CA HIS A 78 1.02 16.28 -11.50
C HIS A 78 1.59 15.23 -12.47
N SER A 79 1.71 13.97 -12.02
CA SER A 79 2.24 12.87 -12.82
C SER A 79 1.41 12.58 -14.08
N ILE A 80 0.07 12.53 -13.96
CA ILE A 80 -0.82 12.29 -15.10
C ILE A 80 -0.72 13.43 -16.11
N ARG A 81 -0.79 14.68 -15.63
CA ARG A 81 -0.70 15.87 -16.48
C ARG A 81 0.64 15.95 -17.21
N ASP A 82 1.72 15.61 -16.51
CA ASP A 82 3.07 15.57 -17.07
C ASP A 82 3.21 14.46 -18.11
N LYS A 83 2.59 13.30 -17.88
CA LYS A 83 2.58 12.18 -18.83
C LYS A 83 1.83 12.54 -20.12
N ASP A 84 0.63 13.11 -20.00
CA ASP A 84 -0.17 13.51 -21.16
C ASP A 84 0.53 14.59 -21.98
N PHE A 85 1.12 15.57 -21.30
CA PHE A 85 1.88 16.63 -21.95
C PHE A 85 3.17 16.12 -22.60
N SER A 86 3.92 15.25 -21.93
CA SER A 86 5.15 14.66 -22.50
C SER A 86 4.83 13.78 -23.70
N ARG A 87 3.71 13.05 -23.69
CA ARG A 87 3.26 12.25 -24.84
C ARG A 87 3.08 13.10 -26.09
N MET A 88 2.54 14.31 -25.96
CA MET A 88 2.37 15.26 -27.07
C MET A 88 3.71 15.69 -27.67
N VAL A 89 4.62 16.14 -26.79
CA VAL A 89 5.95 16.63 -27.19
C VAL A 89 6.77 15.51 -27.82
N THR A 90 6.84 14.35 -27.16
CA THR A 90 7.58 13.18 -27.63
C THR A 90 7.04 12.68 -28.97
N TYR A 91 5.72 12.55 -29.13
CA TYR A 91 5.14 12.11 -30.41
C TYR A 91 5.50 13.06 -31.56
N THR A 92 5.44 14.38 -31.31
CA THR A 92 5.78 15.38 -32.32
C THR A 92 7.27 15.36 -32.65
N ASP A 93 8.14 15.35 -31.64
CA ASP A 93 9.59 15.29 -31.83
C ASP A 93 10.03 14.00 -32.56
N GLU A 94 9.51 12.84 -32.17
CA GLU A 94 9.78 11.58 -32.85
C GLU A 94 9.32 11.60 -34.31
N THR A 95 8.15 12.16 -34.60
CA THR A 95 7.63 12.27 -35.97
C THR A 95 8.53 13.16 -36.82
N LEU A 96 8.95 14.33 -36.31
CA LEU A 96 9.85 15.24 -37.02
C LEU A 96 11.24 14.62 -37.22
N LYS A 97 11.75 13.87 -36.24
CA LYS A 97 13.02 13.13 -36.35
C LYS A 97 12.96 12.05 -37.42
N ARG A 98 11.85 11.30 -37.52
CA ARG A 98 11.66 10.29 -38.57
C ARG A 98 11.68 10.92 -39.97
N VAL A 99 11.00 12.06 -40.16
CA VAL A 99 11.04 12.80 -41.42
C VAL A 99 12.45 13.28 -41.74
N ALA A 100 13.17 13.80 -40.75
CA ALA A 100 14.53 14.27 -40.95
C ALA A 100 15.54 13.16 -41.25
N PHE A 101 15.37 12.01 -40.61
CA PHE A 101 16.13 10.82 -40.92
C PHE A 101 15.86 10.36 -42.35
N PHE A 102 14.60 10.28 -42.77
CA PHE A 102 14.23 9.94 -44.14
C PHE A 102 14.87 10.91 -45.15
N MET A 103 14.78 12.21 -44.89
CA MET A 103 15.34 13.23 -45.78
C MET A 103 16.85 13.15 -45.89
N SER A 104 17.53 12.81 -44.80
CA SER A 104 18.98 12.62 -44.79
C SER A 104 19.39 11.38 -45.59
N MET A 105 18.63 10.27 -45.47
CA MET A 105 18.84 9.08 -46.31
C MET A 105 18.57 9.37 -47.80
N PHE A 106 17.48 10.07 -48.11
CA PHE A 106 17.12 10.40 -49.49
C PHE A 106 18.13 11.34 -50.14
N LYS A 107 18.65 12.33 -49.39
CA LYS A 107 19.79 13.16 -49.80
C LYS A 107 21.02 12.31 -50.16
N GLY A 108 21.35 11.34 -49.31
CA GLY A 108 22.48 10.43 -49.53
C GLY A 108 22.34 9.58 -50.79
N GLN A 109 21.13 9.09 -51.09
CA GLN A 109 20.85 8.35 -52.33
C GLN A 109 21.00 9.23 -53.57
N LEU A 110 20.50 10.46 -53.53
CA LEU A 110 20.58 11.39 -54.67
C LEU A 110 22.01 11.88 -54.97
N LEU A 111 22.91 11.88 -53.97
CA LEU A 111 24.26 12.43 -54.11
C LEU A 111 25.14 11.66 -55.12
N ASN A 112 24.84 10.38 -55.37
CA ASN A 112 25.63 9.54 -56.28
C ASN A 112 25.17 9.61 -57.74
N ASP A 113 23.88 9.87 -57.98
CA ASP A 113 23.26 9.71 -59.30
C ASP A 113 22.96 11.04 -60.00
N TYR A 114 23.12 12.17 -59.32
CA TYR A 114 22.59 13.45 -59.78
C TYR A 114 23.64 14.37 -60.43
N LYS A 115 23.50 14.61 -61.75
CA LYS A 115 24.23 15.68 -62.48
C LYS A 115 23.32 16.63 -63.27
N THR A 116 22.11 16.22 -63.63
CA THR A 116 21.15 17.00 -64.44
C THR A 116 19.71 16.68 -64.07
N MET A 117 18.80 17.67 -64.15
CA MET A 117 17.34 17.48 -64.01
C MET A 117 16.77 16.70 -65.22
N ASP A 118 16.91 15.38 -65.22
CA ASP A 118 16.40 14.49 -66.26
C ASP A 118 15.19 13.66 -65.79
N ASP A 119 14.61 12.87 -66.71
CA ASP A 119 13.49 11.97 -66.39
C ASP A 119 13.89 10.89 -65.37
N THR A 120 15.18 10.58 -65.22
CA THR A 120 15.65 9.63 -64.21
C THR A 120 15.47 10.20 -62.81
N LEU A 121 15.79 11.49 -62.59
CA LEU A 121 15.53 12.16 -61.32
C LEU A 121 14.03 12.18 -61.01
N VAL A 122 13.19 12.50 -61.99
CA VAL A 122 11.73 12.51 -61.82
C VAL A 122 11.23 11.15 -61.33
N ASN A 123 11.76 10.06 -61.91
CA ASN A 123 11.42 8.70 -61.48
C ASN A 123 11.92 8.39 -60.06
N HIS A 124 13.09 8.89 -59.65
CA HIS A 124 13.57 8.74 -58.27
C HIS A 124 12.69 9.49 -57.26
N ILE A 125 12.35 10.76 -57.54
CA ILE A 125 11.44 11.55 -56.69
C ILE A 125 10.07 10.89 -56.62
N TYR A 126 9.55 10.39 -57.74
CA TYR A 126 8.29 9.66 -57.80
C TYR A 126 8.30 8.41 -56.91
N LYS A 127 9.33 7.56 -57.03
CA LYS A 127 9.47 6.35 -56.21
C LYS A 127 9.61 6.66 -54.73
N ALA A 128 10.40 7.68 -54.38
CA ALA A 128 10.56 8.14 -53.00
C ALA A 128 9.24 8.67 -52.43
N TYR A 129 8.53 9.51 -53.19
CA TYR A 129 7.22 10.04 -52.80
C TYR A 129 6.16 8.93 -52.68
N LYS A 130 6.13 7.95 -53.60
CA LYS A 130 5.26 6.76 -53.52
C LYS A 130 5.54 5.94 -52.26
N SER A 131 6.82 5.75 -51.92
CA SER A 131 7.21 5.09 -50.67
C SER A 131 6.72 5.88 -49.45
N LEU A 132 6.92 7.20 -49.42
CA LEU A 132 6.44 8.07 -48.35
C LEU A 132 4.92 8.03 -48.20
N MET A 133 4.16 8.09 -49.29
CA MET A 133 2.71 8.00 -49.25
C MET A 133 2.22 6.63 -48.76
N LYS A 134 2.99 5.56 -48.95
CA LYS A 134 2.64 4.23 -48.44
C LYS A 134 2.76 4.15 -46.92
N TYR A 135 3.76 4.78 -46.32
CA TYR A 135 4.03 4.70 -44.88
C TYR A 135 3.44 5.87 -44.08
N GLU A 136 3.40 7.06 -44.67
CA GLU A 136 3.14 8.35 -44.00
C GLU A 136 2.20 9.22 -44.86
N SER A 137 1.07 8.65 -45.30
CA SER A 137 0.10 9.32 -46.17
C SER A 137 -0.53 10.58 -45.56
N MET A 138 -0.70 10.62 -44.23
CA MET A 138 -1.28 11.78 -43.55
C MET A 138 -0.28 12.94 -43.37
N LEU A 139 1.02 12.63 -43.39
CA LEU A 139 2.10 13.58 -43.12
C LEU A 139 2.59 14.24 -44.41
N THR A 140 2.75 13.44 -45.47
CA THR A 140 3.43 13.85 -46.70
C THR A 140 2.51 14.69 -47.59
N PHE A 141 2.85 15.97 -47.80
CA PHE A 141 2.15 16.81 -48.78
C PHE A 141 2.91 16.93 -50.10
N ALA A 142 4.21 17.25 -50.03
CA ALA A 142 5.06 17.37 -51.21
C ALA A 142 6.49 16.91 -50.94
N LEU A 143 7.13 16.33 -51.95
CA LEU A 143 8.57 16.08 -52.01
C LEU A 143 9.10 16.70 -53.29
N PHE A 144 10.02 17.64 -53.19
CA PHE A 144 10.55 18.35 -54.35
C PHE A 144 12.04 18.59 -54.25
N LEU A 145 12.69 18.73 -55.41
CA LEU A 145 14.04 19.22 -55.56
C LEU A 145 13.96 20.66 -56.08
N GLY A 146 14.51 21.59 -55.33
CA GLY A 146 14.58 23.01 -55.67
C GLY A 146 16.00 23.45 -56.00
N GLU A 147 16.13 24.33 -56.98
CA GLU A 147 17.32 25.15 -57.19
C GLU A 147 17.21 26.43 -56.36
N TYR A 148 18.34 27.10 -56.10
CA TYR A 148 18.34 28.38 -55.39
C TYR A 148 17.40 29.42 -56.02
N HIS A 149 17.29 29.44 -57.35
CA HIS A 149 16.54 30.45 -58.08
C HIS A 149 15.02 30.30 -57.93
N GLY A 150 14.54 29.28 -57.19
CA GLY A 150 13.12 29.01 -56.98
C GLY A 150 12.50 28.09 -58.04
N ASN A 151 13.32 27.54 -58.94
CA ASN A 151 12.88 26.44 -59.80
C ASN A 151 12.73 25.19 -58.94
N THR A 152 11.58 24.53 -58.96
CA THR A 152 11.34 23.31 -58.18
C THR A 152 10.65 22.25 -59.02
N LEU A 153 11.16 21.03 -58.96
CA LEU A 153 10.59 19.86 -59.59
C LEU A 153 10.26 18.82 -58.51
N GLY A 154 9.04 18.33 -58.46
CA GLY A 154 8.64 17.44 -57.38
C GLY A 154 7.30 16.77 -57.53
N MET A 155 6.91 16.01 -56.52
CA MET A 155 5.62 15.36 -56.40
C MET A 155 4.81 16.00 -55.29
N THR A 156 3.50 16.18 -55.50
CA THR A 156 2.57 16.64 -54.47
C THR A 156 1.18 16.05 -54.66
N GLN A 157 0.33 16.16 -53.65
CA GLN A 157 -1.06 15.75 -53.70
C GLN A 157 -1.96 16.97 -53.91
N LEU A 158 -2.74 16.95 -54.99
CA LEU A 158 -3.73 17.98 -55.30
C LEU A 158 -5.13 17.36 -55.28
N GLY A 159 -5.85 17.55 -54.17
CA GLY A 159 -7.11 16.85 -53.91
C GLY A 159 -6.90 15.34 -53.81
N ASN A 160 -7.57 14.58 -54.68
CA ASN A 160 -7.44 13.12 -54.75
C ASN A 160 -6.37 12.65 -55.76
N ASN A 161 -5.74 13.58 -56.48
CA ASN A 161 -4.77 13.27 -57.53
C ASN A 161 -3.35 13.49 -57.04
N PHE A 162 -2.45 12.62 -57.47
CA PHE A 162 -1.00 12.81 -57.32
C PHE A 162 -0.46 13.51 -58.56
N VAL A 163 0.25 14.62 -58.36
CA VAL A 163 0.71 15.46 -59.45
C VAL A 163 2.21 15.68 -59.36
N LEU A 164 2.87 15.63 -60.51
CA LEU A 164 4.21 16.14 -60.68
C LEU A 164 4.13 17.66 -60.86
N LEU A 165 4.76 18.39 -59.94
CA LEU A 165 4.86 19.85 -59.96
C LEU A 165 6.16 20.27 -60.65
N ASN A 166 6.07 21.24 -61.55
CA ASN A 166 7.21 21.93 -62.14
C ASN A 166 6.97 23.44 -61.99
N LEU A 167 7.68 24.04 -61.04
CA LEU A 167 7.64 25.46 -60.77
C LEU A 167 8.91 26.08 -61.36
N THR A 168 8.75 27.07 -62.24
CA THR A 168 9.87 27.86 -62.74
C THR A 168 9.70 29.29 -62.23
N TYR A 169 10.75 29.86 -61.66
CA TYR A 169 10.69 31.19 -61.07
C TYR A 169 10.23 32.24 -62.09
N GLY A 170 9.24 33.05 -61.69
CA GLY A 170 8.65 34.09 -62.55
C GLY A 170 7.78 33.58 -63.69
N LYS A 171 7.53 32.27 -63.81
CA LYS A 171 6.63 31.68 -64.82
C LYS A 171 5.44 30.98 -64.16
N ASN A 172 4.43 30.69 -64.97
CA ASN A 172 3.28 29.91 -64.52
C ASN A 172 3.70 28.51 -64.07
N GLN A 173 3.09 28.06 -62.98
CA GLN A 173 3.33 26.76 -62.37
C GLN A 173 2.62 25.68 -63.17
N SER A 174 3.32 24.61 -63.52
CA SER A 174 2.78 23.50 -64.33
C SER A 174 2.61 22.26 -63.48
N PHE A 175 1.40 21.67 -63.49
CA PHE A 175 1.07 20.45 -62.77
C PHE A 175 0.64 19.35 -63.75
N TYR A 176 1.22 18.17 -63.60
CA TYR A 176 0.96 17.00 -64.44
C TYR A 176 0.38 15.88 -63.58
N ILE A 177 -0.83 15.42 -63.87
CA ILE A 177 -1.50 14.35 -63.10
C ILE A 177 -0.87 13.00 -63.46
N CYS A 178 -0.38 12.28 -62.45
CA CYS A 178 0.15 10.94 -62.62
C CYS A 178 -0.99 9.91 -62.59
N ARG A 179 -1.25 9.25 -63.72
CA ARG A 179 -2.28 8.19 -63.84
C ARG A 179 -1.80 6.90 -63.16
N ASP A 180 -2.73 6.24 -62.48
CA ASP A 180 -2.52 4.97 -61.77
C ASP A 180 -1.31 4.97 -60.83
N PHE A 181 -1.20 5.99 -59.98
CA PHE A 181 -0.09 6.21 -59.06
C PHE A 181 0.34 4.96 -58.26
N TYR A 182 -0.64 4.18 -57.79
CA TYR A 182 -0.37 2.98 -57.00
C TYR A 182 0.24 1.83 -57.82
N ASN A 183 -0.13 1.71 -59.11
CA ASN A 183 0.28 0.59 -59.96
C ASN A 183 1.55 0.88 -60.76
N ASN A 184 1.80 2.14 -61.12
CA ASN A 184 2.95 2.52 -61.92
C ASN A 184 4.17 2.86 -61.04
N ASP A 185 5.36 2.49 -61.51
CA ASP A 185 6.66 2.82 -60.88
C ASP A 185 7.29 4.13 -61.39
N TYR A 186 6.55 4.83 -62.26
CA TYR A 186 6.86 6.15 -62.79
C TYR A 186 5.59 6.98 -62.88
N CYS A 187 5.73 8.31 -62.98
CA CYS A 187 4.59 9.19 -63.22
C CYS A 187 4.13 9.09 -64.68
N ASN A 188 3.11 8.27 -64.96
CA ASN A 188 2.46 8.22 -66.27
C ASN A 188 1.63 9.49 -66.48
N ARG A 189 2.17 10.45 -67.26
CA ARG A 189 1.61 11.80 -67.45
C ARG A 189 1.53 12.20 -68.93
N ASN A 190 0.71 13.20 -69.22
CA ASN A 190 0.66 13.84 -70.53
C ASN A 190 1.91 14.70 -70.79
N SER A 191 2.22 14.98 -72.06
CA SER A 191 3.30 15.91 -72.46
C SER A 191 2.97 17.38 -72.17
N THR A 192 1.68 17.73 -72.14
CA THR A 192 1.17 19.05 -71.74
C THR A 192 0.69 19.02 -70.29
N PRO A 193 0.87 20.12 -69.53
CA PRO A 193 0.39 20.20 -68.16
C PRO A 193 -1.14 20.13 -68.10
N ASP A 194 -1.68 19.40 -67.13
CA ASP A 194 -3.12 19.26 -66.91
C ASP A 194 -3.70 20.47 -66.16
N LEU A 195 -2.86 21.14 -65.34
CA LEU A 195 -3.23 22.37 -64.64
C LEU A 195 -2.07 23.37 -64.68
N VAL A 196 -2.40 24.63 -64.96
CA VAL A 196 -1.45 25.75 -64.96
C VAL A 196 -1.94 26.82 -63.99
N ARG A 197 -1.11 27.20 -63.01
CA ARG A 197 -1.42 28.29 -62.06
C ARG A 197 -0.48 29.47 -62.23
N SER A 198 -0.88 30.64 -61.77
CA SER A 198 -0.03 31.83 -61.75
C SER A 198 1.26 31.57 -60.98
N ALA A 199 2.33 32.28 -61.35
CA ALA A 199 3.60 32.22 -60.64
C ALA A 199 3.40 32.50 -59.14
N PHE A 200 3.92 31.61 -58.30
CA PHE A 200 4.08 31.82 -56.86
C PHE A 200 5.47 31.36 -56.46
N THR A 201 6.11 32.15 -55.61
CA THR A 201 7.49 31.96 -55.16
C THR A 201 7.48 31.62 -53.68
N ASN A 202 7.95 30.42 -53.35
CA ASN A 202 8.09 30.00 -51.97
C ASN A 202 9.48 30.41 -51.44
N GLN A 203 9.61 31.65 -50.98
CA GLN A 203 10.91 32.20 -50.55
C GLN A 203 11.44 31.52 -49.28
N ALA A 204 10.59 31.22 -48.29
CA ALA A 204 11.03 30.77 -46.97
C ALA A 204 11.86 29.46 -47.01
N PRO A 205 11.48 28.39 -47.73
CA PRO A 205 12.32 27.19 -47.83
C PRO A 205 13.63 27.43 -48.58
N SER A 206 13.61 28.21 -49.67
CA SER A 206 14.81 28.52 -50.46
C SER A 206 15.81 29.36 -49.66
N GLU A 207 15.35 30.36 -48.91
CA GLU A 207 16.17 31.17 -48.01
C GLU A 207 16.76 30.34 -46.87
N THR A 208 15.95 29.47 -46.25
CA THR A 208 16.40 28.56 -45.18
C THR A 208 17.53 27.67 -45.67
N ALA A 209 17.38 27.08 -46.87
CA ALA A 209 18.40 26.26 -47.49
C ALA A 209 19.69 27.04 -47.76
N ASN A 210 19.60 28.24 -48.34
CA ASN A 210 20.78 29.04 -48.67
C ASN A 210 21.53 29.56 -47.44
N ASN A 211 20.81 29.93 -46.37
CA ASN A 211 21.40 30.39 -45.13
C ASN A 211 22.10 29.27 -44.36
N ASN A 212 21.76 28.00 -44.65
CA ASN A 212 22.27 26.83 -43.96
C ASN A 212 22.75 25.76 -44.96
N PRO A 213 23.84 26.03 -45.71
CA PRO A 213 24.36 25.09 -46.69
C PRO A 213 24.79 23.77 -46.00
N GLY A 214 24.50 22.64 -46.66
CA GLY A 214 24.88 21.30 -46.19
C GLY A 214 23.98 20.73 -45.08
N LYS A 215 23.17 21.54 -44.41
CA LYS A 215 22.34 21.13 -43.27
C LYS A 215 20.94 20.67 -43.67
N THR A 216 20.29 19.94 -42.76
CA THR A 216 18.89 19.51 -42.85
C THR A 216 18.08 20.25 -41.79
N LEU A 217 17.35 21.31 -42.16
CA LEU A 217 16.63 22.19 -41.24
C LEU A 217 15.21 22.48 -41.69
N PHE A 218 14.29 22.62 -40.74
CA PHE A 218 12.94 23.09 -41.00
C PHE A 218 12.96 24.59 -41.33
N ALA A 219 12.28 24.95 -42.41
CA ALA A 219 11.98 26.33 -42.73
C ALA A 219 10.83 26.84 -41.84
N PRO A 220 10.78 28.16 -41.57
CA PRO A 220 9.64 28.76 -40.89
C PRO A 220 8.34 28.41 -41.61
N SER A 221 7.29 28.18 -40.82
CA SER A 221 5.98 27.83 -41.35
C SER A 221 5.44 28.88 -42.31
N PHE A 222 4.83 28.44 -43.42
CA PHE A 222 4.24 29.33 -44.43
C PHE A 222 2.94 28.78 -44.97
N THR A 223 2.13 29.66 -45.57
CA THR A 223 0.88 29.31 -46.26
C THR A 223 1.07 29.54 -47.75
N ASP A 224 0.68 28.57 -48.56
CA ASP A 224 0.69 28.70 -50.02
C ASP A 224 -0.60 29.41 -50.45
N PRO A 225 -0.56 30.50 -51.26
CA PRO A 225 -1.75 31.14 -51.79
C PRO A 225 -2.67 30.19 -52.58
N THR A 226 -2.11 29.11 -53.12
CA THR A 226 -2.87 28.06 -53.82
C THR A 226 -3.66 27.15 -52.88
N HIS A 227 -3.25 27.09 -51.60
CA HIS A 227 -3.83 26.30 -50.51
C HIS A 227 -3.83 27.14 -49.21
N PRO A 228 -4.62 28.23 -49.17
CA PRO A 228 -4.60 29.19 -48.05
C PRO A 228 -5.03 28.56 -46.72
N ASP A 229 -5.76 27.45 -46.77
CA ASP A 229 -6.24 26.71 -45.60
C ASP A 229 -5.18 25.77 -45.00
N VAL A 230 -4.01 25.66 -45.63
CA VAL A 230 -2.94 24.75 -45.22
C VAL A 230 -1.70 25.54 -44.85
N THR A 231 -1.30 25.40 -43.58
CA THR A 231 0.04 25.78 -43.15
C THR A 231 0.99 24.63 -43.47
N PHE A 232 2.07 24.95 -44.15
CA PHE A 232 3.12 24.02 -44.53
C PHE A 232 4.30 24.13 -43.57
N LEU A 233 4.83 22.96 -43.22
CA LEU A 233 6.13 22.82 -42.59
C LEU A 233 7.04 22.13 -43.60
N THR A 234 8.11 22.80 -44.01
CA THR A 234 9.02 22.24 -45.02
C THR A 234 10.38 21.97 -44.41
N LEU A 235 10.77 20.71 -44.41
CA LEU A 235 12.13 20.30 -44.08
C LEU A 235 13.01 20.43 -45.32
N MET A 236 14.04 21.26 -45.23
CA MET A 236 14.99 21.53 -46.30
C MET A 236 16.32 20.83 -46.02
N SER A 237 16.80 20.07 -46.99
CA SER A 237 18.13 19.45 -46.98
C SER A 237 18.94 19.97 -48.17
N SER A 238 19.92 20.83 -47.90
CA SER A 238 20.67 21.55 -48.94
C SER A 238 21.98 20.85 -49.33
N PHE A 239 22.38 20.96 -50.60
CA PHE A 239 23.67 20.50 -51.12
C PHE A 239 24.65 21.69 -51.18
N GLU A 240 25.67 21.64 -50.34
CA GLU A 240 26.71 22.67 -50.28
C GLU A 240 27.58 22.65 -51.54
N LEU A 241 27.85 23.83 -52.10
CA LEU A 241 28.81 24.02 -53.18
C LEU A 241 30.23 24.07 -52.62
N SER A 242 31.18 23.43 -53.29
CA SER A 242 32.60 23.50 -52.90
C SER A 242 33.17 24.92 -52.92
N ALA A 243 32.59 25.82 -53.72
CA ALA A 243 32.88 27.24 -53.72
C ALA A 243 31.60 28.07 -53.91
N PRO A 244 31.41 29.19 -53.19
CA PRO A 244 30.27 30.06 -53.40
C PRO A 244 30.28 30.62 -54.82
N LEU A 245 29.11 30.67 -55.45
CA LEU A 245 28.93 31.37 -56.73
C LEU A 245 29.12 32.89 -56.52
N GLY A 246 29.46 33.64 -57.57
CA GLY A 246 29.77 35.07 -57.49
C GLY A 246 28.63 35.97 -56.96
N ASN A 247 27.42 35.43 -56.84
CA ASN A 247 26.24 36.07 -56.25
C ASN A 247 26.05 35.75 -54.74
N GLY A 248 27.02 35.09 -54.11
CA GLY A 248 26.98 34.70 -52.69
C GLY A 248 26.21 33.40 -52.40
N GLN A 249 25.69 32.72 -53.43
CA GLN A 249 24.99 31.44 -53.27
C GLN A 249 25.96 30.35 -52.84
N ARG A 250 25.58 29.61 -51.79
CA ARG A 250 26.37 28.49 -51.25
C ARG A 250 25.73 27.13 -51.50
N VAL A 251 24.55 27.11 -52.10
CA VAL A 251 23.74 25.91 -52.31
C VAL A 251 23.49 25.72 -53.80
N SER A 252 23.74 24.53 -54.32
CA SER A 252 23.43 24.17 -55.70
C SER A 252 21.95 23.83 -55.84
N HIS A 253 21.52 22.86 -55.05
CA HIS A 253 20.17 22.31 -55.01
C HIS A 253 19.77 22.06 -53.56
N ALA A 254 18.49 21.94 -53.29
CA ALA A 254 17.96 21.55 -52.00
C ALA A 254 16.74 20.64 -52.18
N ILE A 255 16.66 19.59 -51.38
CA ILE A 255 15.48 18.73 -51.33
C ILE A 255 14.56 19.29 -50.26
N GLY A 256 13.32 19.57 -50.63
CA GLY A 256 12.26 19.96 -49.72
C GLY A 256 11.26 18.83 -49.50
N TYR A 257 10.98 18.53 -48.24
CA TYR A 257 9.84 17.70 -47.83
C TYR A 257 8.84 18.57 -47.10
N SER A 258 7.67 18.75 -47.67
CA SER A 258 6.60 19.55 -47.08
C SER A 258 5.53 18.65 -46.48
N MET A 259 5.17 18.95 -45.24
CA MET A 259 4.07 18.36 -44.51
C MET A 259 3.01 19.42 -44.20
N SER A 260 1.75 19.00 -44.13
CA SER A 260 0.65 19.87 -43.69
C SER A 260 0.58 19.89 -42.17
N THR A 261 0.41 21.03 -41.50
CA THR A 261 0.18 21.03 -40.04
C THR A 261 -1.17 20.42 -39.61
N LYS A 262 -2.02 20.04 -40.58
CA LYS A 262 -3.29 19.38 -40.35
C LYS A 262 -3.14 18.06 -39.59
N PHE A 263 -2.08 17.28 -39.83
CA PHE A 263 -1.88 16.03 -39.09
C PHE A 263 -1.60 16.29 -37.60
N LEU A 264 -0.79 17.32 -37.28
CA LEU A 264 -0.56 17.74 -35.89
C LEU A 264 -1.87 18.19 -35.27
N SER A 265 -2.65 19.01 -35.98
CA SER A 265 -3.95 19.48 -35.48
C SER A 265 -4.92 18.30 -35.23
N LEU A 266 -4.95 17.28 -36.09
CA LEU A 266 -5.74 16.05 -35.88
C LEU A 266 -5.25 15.27 -34.67
N PHE A 267 -3.94 15.14 -34.49
CA PHE A 267 -3.36 14.50 -33.31
C PHE A 267 -3.70 15.25 -32.02
N LEU A 268 -3.59 16.58 -32.03
CA LEU A 268 -3.94 17.45 -30.92
C LEU A 268 -5.43 17.33 -30.55
N VAL A 269 -6.33 17.32 -31.54
CA VAL A 269 -7.76 17.04 -31.35
C VAL A 269 -7.98 15.70 -30.68
N GLU A 270 -7.34 14.64 -31.18
CA GLU A 270 -7.52 13.29 -30.63
C GLU A 270 -7.00 13.20 -29.19
N MET A 271 -5.93 13.93 -28.88
CA MET A 271 -5.39 14.01 -27.53
C MET A 271 -6.31 14.79 -26.59
N THR A 272 -6.89 15.92 -27.01
CA THR A 272 -7.77 16.72 -26.14
C THR A 272 -9.16 16.14 -25.98
N LYS A 273 -9.63 15.29 -26.90
CA LYS A 273 -10.90 14.55 -26.75
C LYS A 273 -10.99 13.75 -25.46
N SER A 274 -9.86 13.24 -24.94
CA SER A 274 -9.84 12.48 -23.69
C SER A 274 -9.91 13.37 -22.43
N ILE A 275 -9.68 14.68 -22.57
CA ILE A 275 -9.62 15.65 -21.48
C ILE A 275 -10.63 16.77 -21.74
N ALA A 276 -11.83 16.65 -21.18
CA ALA A 276 -12.94 17.59 -21.41
C ALA A 276 -12.55 19.05 -21.09
N GLY A 277 -12.80 19.97 -22.02
CA GLY A 277 -12.48 21.40 -21.83
C GLY A 277 -10.99 21.74 -21.85
N SER A 278 -10.12 20.79 -22.22
CA SER A 278 -8.72 21.10 -22.50
C SER A 278 -8.56 21.77 -23.86
N HIS A 279 -7.52 22.60 -23.97
CA HIS A 279 -7.12 23.26 -25.20
C HIS A 279 -5.64 23.08 -25.43
N THR A 280 -5.22 22.82 -26.67
CA THR A 280 -3.81 22.68 -26.99
C THR A 280 -3.47 23.29 -28.33
N PHE A 281 -2.30 23.91 -28.39
CA PHE A 281 -1.80 24.53 -29.61
C PHE A 281 -0.27 24.64 -29.57
N ILE A 282 0.31 24.79 -30.75
CA ILE A 282 1.75 24.89 -30.97
C ILE A 282 2.04 26.23 -31.62
N ILE A 283 2.93 27.03 -31.02
CA ILE A 283 3.38 28.33 -31.55
C ILE A 283 4.80 28.18 -32.08
N GLU A 284 5.08 28.72 -33.26
CA GLU A 284 6.44 28.91 -33.76
C GLU A 284 7.05 30.16 -33.11
N VAL A 285 8.11 29.98 -32.32
CA VAL A 285 8.66 31.05 -31.47
C VAL A 285 9.27 32.19 -32.30
N GLU A 286 9.80 31.87 -33.48
CA GLU A 286 10.41 32.88 -34.37
C GLU A 286 9.37 33.82 -34.98
N THR A 287 8.25 33.28 -35.42
CA THR A 287 7.25 34.02 -36.21
C THR A 287 6.01 34.40 -35.42
N ASN A 288 5.81 33.83 -34.22
CA ASN A 288 4.59 33.91 -33.41
C ASN A 288 3.33 33.34 -34.09
N TYR A 289 3.47 32.55 -35.15
CA TYR A 289 2.34 31.89 -35.80
C TYR A 289 1.97 30.58 -35.12
N ILE A 290 0.68 30.25 -35.17
CA ILE A 290 0.18 28.99 -34.68
C ILE A 290 0.36 27.93 -35.77
N ILE A 291 1.16 26.93 -35.44
CA ILE A 291 1.45 25.78 -36.31
C ILE A 291 0.24 24.84 -36.33
N ALA A 292 -0.23 24.44 -35.15
CA ALA A 292 -1.32 23.48 -34.99
C ALA A 292 -2.16 23.82 -33.77
N SER A 293 -3.44 23.44 -33.82
CA SER A 293 -4.38 23.62 -32.72
C SER A 293 -5.42 22.49 -32.72
N ASP A 294 -5.98 22.20 -31.55
CA ASP A 294 -7.12 21.31 -31.37
C ASP A 294 -8.46 21.86 -31.91
N GLN A 295 -8.52 23.09 -32.43
CA GLN A 295 -9.72 23.62 -33.04
C GLN A 295 -9.62 23.65 -34.56
N GLN A 296 -10.28 22.69 -35.22
CA GLN A 296 -10.19 22.49 -36.67
C GLN A 296 -11.06 23.43 -37.52
N ASN A 297 -11.97 24.21 -36.92
CA ASN A 297 -13.18 24.64 -37.66
C ASN A 297 -13.40 26.13 -37.86
N GLU A 298 -12.48 27.01 -37.47
CA GLU A 298 -12.65 28.43 -37.82
C GLU A 298 -12.01 28.68 -39.18
N LYS A 299 -12.82 28.52 -40.26
CA LYS A 299 -12.49 29.03 -41.59
C LYS A 299 -12.04 30.48 -41.42
N SER A 300 -10.81 30.79 -41.82
CA SER A 300 -10.27 32.14 -41.67
C SER A 300 -11.19 33.13 -42.40
N VAL A 301 -11.77 34.08 -41.66
CA VAL A 301 -12.78 35.03 -42.17
C VAL A 301 -12.17 36.03 -43.16
N SER A 302 -10.84 36.10 -43.26
CA SER A 302 -10.13 36.92 -44.25
C SER A 302 -9.03 36.09 -44.88
N GLY A 303 -9.17 35.86 -46.18
CA GLY A 303 -8.35 34.92 -46.95
C GLY A 303 -6.86 34.99 -46.62
N SER A 304 -6.28 33.80 -46.40
CA SER A 304 -4.85 33.54 -46.50
C SER A 304 -3.91 34.14 -45.44
N ALA A 305 -4.41 34.62 -44.30
CA ALA A 305 -3.54 35.04 -43.20
C ALA A 305 -3.18 33.84 -42.29
N ARG A 306 -1.88 33.65 -42.05
CA ARG A 306 -1.36 32.77 -40.98
C ARG A 306 -1.97 33.22 -39.67
N LYS A 307 -2.48 32.27 -38.87
CA LYS A 307 -3.17 32.60 -37.62
C LYS A 307 -2.16 32.95 -36.54
N MET A 308 -2.33 34.12 -35.95
CA MET A 308 -1.69 34.50 -34.69
C MET A 308 -2.64 34.18 -33.53
N ILE A 309 -2.14 34.29 -32.30
CA ILE A 309 -2.97 34.04 -31.11
C ILE A 309 -4.21 34.95 -31.03
N GLY A 310 -4.15 36.15 -31.61
CA GLY A 310 -5.27 37.09 -31.66
C GLY A 310 -6.43 36.66 -32.57
N ASP A 311 -6.15 35.77 -33.53
CA ASP A 311 -7.09 35.29 -34.55
C ASP A 311 -7.78 33.97 -34.13
N MET A 312 -7.42 33.42 -32.97
CA MET A 312 -8.00 32.18 -32.46
C MET A 312 -9.28 32.45 -31.67
N ASN A 313 -10.07 31.39 -31.49
CA ASN A 313 -11.21 31.38 -30.58
C ASN A 313 -10.85 31.93 -29.21
N GLU A 314 -11.81 32.60 -28.58
CA GLU A 314 -11.69 33.28 -27.30
C GLU A 314 -11.04 32.41 -26.19
N ALA A 315 -11.28 31.10 -26.18
CA ALA A 315 -10.66 30.19 -25.22
C ALA A 315 -9.14 30.06 -25.41
N ILE A 316 -8.68 29.77 -26.64
CA ILE A 316 -7.26 29.66 -26.98
C ILE A 316 -6.59 31.03 -26.86
N LYS A 317 -7.25 32.09 -27.34
CA LYS A 317 -6.77 33.47 -27.24
C LYS A 317 -6.51 33.87 -25.80
N ARG A 318 -7.42 33.56 -24.87
CA ARG A 318 -7.24 33.84 -23.43
C ARG A 318 -6.04 33.10 -22.86
N VAL A 319 -5.91 31.80 -23.14
CA VAL A 319 -4.78 30.98 -22.68
C VAL A 319 -3.47 31.52 -23.24
N GLY A 320 -3.41 31.82 -24.54
CA GLY A 320 -2.20 32.32 -25.16
C GLY A 320 -1.82 33.71 -24.67
N LEU A 321 -2.76 34.64 -24.51
CA LEU A 321 -2.48 35.96 -23.91
C LEU A 321 -1.91 35.83 -22.50
N GLN A 322 -2.38 34.86 -21.70
CA GLN A 322 -1.79 34.57 -20.40
C GLN A 322 -0.34 34.09 -20.53
N VAL A 323 -0.05 33.17 -21.45
CA VAL A 323 1.31 32.70 -21.73
C VAL A 323 2.21 33.87 -22.15
N TYR A 324 1.76 34.73 -23.06
CA TYR A 324 2.51 35.93 -23.46
C TYR A 324 2.76 36.87 -22.26
N SER A 325 1.75 37.08 -21.41
CA SER A 325 1.89 37.95 -20.23
C SER A 325 2.90 37.43 -19.21
N GLU A 326 2.95 36.11 -18.98
CA GLU A 326 3.89 35.47 -18.03
C GLU A 326 5.35 35.64 -18.48
N PHE A 327 5.59 35.69 -19.79
CA PHE A 327 6.93 35.78 -20.38
C PHE A 327 7.27 37.16 -20.96
N ASN A 328 6.65 38.24 -20.45
CA ASN A 328 6.89 39.63 -20.88
C ASN A 328 6.74 39.85 -22.39
N ASN A 329 5.75 39.20 -23.01
CA ASN A 329 5.50 39.18 -24.45
C ASN A 329 6.67 38.67 -25.31
N ASN A 330 7.66 38.01 -24.71
CA ASN A 330 8.79 37.44 -25.42
C ASN A 330 8.93 35.95 -25.10
N LEU A 331 8.42 35.13 -26.01
CA LEU A 331 8.46 33.67 -25.91
C LEU A 331 9.89 33.10 -25.87
N ARG A 332 10.90 33.87 -26.32
CA ARG A 332 12.32 33.46 -26.27
C ARG A 332 12.90 33.46 -24.85
N ASN A 333 12.22 34.07 -23.88
CA ASN A 333 12.64 34.07 -22.47
C ASN A 333 12.60 32.67 -21.84
N ILE A 334 11.81 31.74 -22.41
CA ILE A 334 11.77 30.35 -21.96
C ILE A 334 13.01 29.62 -22.48
N GLN A 335 13.73 28.92 -21.60
CA GLN A 335 14.87 28.12 -22.02
C GLN A 335 14.44 26.95 -22.91
N CYS A 336 15.26 26.64 -23.91
CA CYS A 336 15.07 25.50 -24.79
C CYS A 336 14.97 24.19 -23.99
N ASN A 337 14.02 23.35 -24.38
CA ASN A 337 13.70 22.05 -23.80
C ASN A 337 13.32 22.11 -22.31
N ASN A 338 12.94 23.30 -21.80
CA ASN A 338 12.44 23.45 -20.45
C ASN A 338 10.90 23.50 -20.42
N ARG A 339 10.33 23.03 -19.31
CA ARG A 339 8.88 23.00 -19.07
C ARG A 339 8.52 23.98 -17.96
N HIS A 340 7.46 24.74 -18.19
CA HIS A 340 6.88 25.66 -17.21
C HIS A 340 5.40 25.33 -17.00
N VAL A 341 4.93 25.51 -15.77
CA VAL A 341 3.53 25.32 -15.39
C VAL A 341 3.01 26.63 -14.83
N ILE A 342 2.02 27.21 -15.50
CA ILE A 342 1.31 28.41 -15.06
C ILE A 342 0.00 27.95 -14.41
N THR A 343 -0.23 28.37 -13.17
CA THR A 343 -1.43 27.99 -12.42
C THR A 343 -2.39 29.17 -12.39
N LEU A 344 -3.55 29.02 -13.05
CA LEU A 344 -4.66 29.97 -12.97
C LEU A 344 -5.69 29.50 -11.93
N THR A 345 -6.74 30.30 -11.71
CA THR A 345 -7.81 29.96 -10.75
C THR A 345 -8.64 28.75 -11.17
N ASP A 346 -8.82 28.54 -12.48
CA ASP A 346 -9.72 27.53 -13.05
C ASP A 346 -9.01 26.50 -13.95
N GLN A 347 -7.78 26.77 -14.38
CA GLN A 347 -7.02 25.92 -15.31
C GLN A 347 -5.52 25.84 -14.96
N PHE A 348 -4.87 24.78 -15.42
CA PHE A 348 -3.42 24.63 -15.46
C PHE A 348 -2.95 24.79 -16.90
N ILE A 349 -1.97 25.65 -17.13
CA ILE A 349 -1.36 25.83 -18.45
C ILE A 349 0.07 25.27 -18.39
N LEU A 350 0.33 24.22 -19.16
CA LEU A 350 1.66 23.66 -19.35
C LEU A 350 2.27 24.23 -20.62
N VAL A 351 3.49 24.73 -20.49
CA VAL A 351 4.26 25.31 -21.59
C VAL A 351 5.58 24.59 -21.71
N HIS A 352 5.97 24.23 -22.93
CA HIS A 352 7.29 23.67 -23.20
C HIS A 352 7.82 24.13 -24.53
N ARG A 353 9.05 24.64 -24.51
CA ARG A 353 9.76 25.10 -25.70
C ARG A 353 10.62 23.96 -26.23
N LEU A 354 10.22 23.33 -27.33
CA LEU A 354 11.00 22.32 -28.02
C LEU A 354 12.01 23.00 -28.95
N CYS A 355 13.30 22.76 -28.70
CA CYS A 355 14.38 23.18 -29.57
C CYS A 355 15.21 21.96 -30.00
N ASN A 356 15.42 21.79 -31.31
CA ASN A 356 16.24 20.69 -31.83
C ASN A 356 17.28 21.16 -32.86
N GLU A 357 18.20 20.25 -33.21
CA GLU A 357 19.27 20.49 -34.18
C GLU A 357 18.76 20.77 -35.58
N ASN A 358 17.51 20.40 -35.88
CA ASN A 358 16.87 20.57 -37.17
C ASN A 358 16.22 21.96 -37.30
N GLY A 359 16.51 22.90 -36.39
CA GLY A 359 16.00 24.27 -36.45
C GLY A 359 14.54 24.42 -36.03
N ILE A 360 13.95 23.42 -35.37
CA ILE A 360 12.63 23.59 -34.74
C ILE A 360 12.81 24.42 -33.47
N ASP A 361 12.05 25.50 -33.37
CA ASP A 361 11.91 26.31 -32.16
C ASP A 361 10.42 26.57 -31.91
N TRP A 362 9.75 25.59 -31.30
CA TRP A 362 8.30 25.59 -31.11
C TRP A 362 7.93 25.59 -29.64
N MET A 363 6.82 26.24 -29.32
CA MET A 363 6.24 26.27 -27.99
C MET A 363 4.93 25.48 -27.98
N PHE A 364 4.93 24.40 -27.22
CA PHE A 364 3.75 23.60 -26.93
C PHE A 364 3.01 24.21 -25.76
N VAL A 365 1.72 24.45 -25.91
CA VAL A 365 0.85 24.97 -24.86
C VAL A 365 -0.33 24.02 -24.69
N LEU A 366 -0.51 23.48 -23.48
CA LEU A 366 -1.67 22.67 -23.10
C LEU A 366 -2.36 23.33 -21.91
N SER A 367 -3.60 23.75 -22.08
CA SER A 367 -4.46 24.18 -20.97
C SER A 367 -5.42 23.07 -20.58
N VAL A 368 -5.49 22.77 -19.28
CA VAL A 368 -6.42 21.77 -18.73
C VAL A 368 -7.19 22.38 -17.55
N PRO A 369 -8.53 22.26 -17.51
CA PRO A 369 -9.32 22.68 -16.36
C PRO A 369 -8.88 21.95 -15.08
N GLN A 370 -8.75 22.69 -13.96
CA GLN A 370 -8.35 22.09 -12.69
C GLN A 370 -9.37 21.06 -12.19
N TRP A 371 -10.64 21.26 -12.52
CA TRP A 371 -11.74 20.38 -12.14
C TRP A 371 -11.55 18.94 -12.65
N ASN A 372 -10.92 18.74 -13.80
CA ASN A 372 -10.70 17.39 -14.34
C ASN A 372 -9.81 16.53 -13.43
N TYR A 373 -8.89 17.16 -12.70
CA TYR A 373 -8.00 16.46 -11.75
C TYR A 373 -8.53 16.50 -10.32
N ILE A 374 -9.20 17.58 -9.93
CA ILE A 374 -9.67 17.81 -8.56
C ILE A 374 -11.04 17.19 -8.30
N SER A 375 -11.87 16.96 -9.33
CA SER A 375 -13.25 16.47 -9.17
C SER A 375 -13.35 15.16 -8.38
N ASN A 376 -12.51 14.17 -8.71
CA ASN A 376 -12.46 12.90 -7.99
C ASN A 376 -12.05 13.09 -6.52
N MET A 377 -11.16 14.06 -6.23
CA MET A 377 -10.78 14.41 -4.85
C MET A 377 -11.96 15.00 -4.08
N VAL A 378 -12.68 15.95 -4.70
CA VAL A 378 -13.83 16.61 -4.08
C VAL A 378 -14.96 15.60 -3.84
N LEU A 379 -15.23 14.70 -4.79
CA LEU A 379 -16.18 13.60 -4.64
C LEU A 379 -15.79 12.68 -3.47
N ALA A 380 -14.51 12.32 -3.36
CA ALA A 380 -14.02 11.49 -2.26
C ALA A 380 -14.14 12.21 -0.90
N ILE A 381 -13.87 13.51 -0.82
CA ILE A 381 -14.05 14.32 0.39
C ILE A 381 -15.53 14.38 0.78
N ILE A 382 -16.44 14.63 -0.17
CA ILE A 382 -17.89 14.65 0.08
C ILE A 382 -18.35 13.29 0.60
N ALA A 383 -17.94 12.20 -0.05
CA ALA A 383 -18.28 10.84 0.38
C ALA A 383 -17.74 10.52 1.79
N ALA A 384 -16.52 10.95 2.11
CA ALA A 384 -15.93 10.79 3.44
C ALA A 384 -16.69 11.57 4.52
N VAL A 385 -17.08 12.83 4.24
CA VAL A 385 -17.87 13.66 5.18
C VAL A 385 -19.24 13.03 5.42
N VAL A 386 -19.94 12.61 4.37
CA VAL A 386 -21.24 11.93 4.50
C VAL A 386 -21.11 10.64 5.32
N SER A 387 -20.08 9.85 5.05
CA SER A 387 -19.80 8.61 5.81
C SER A 387 -19.49 8.89 7.28
N ALA A 388 -18.70 9.93 7.56
CA ALA A 388 -18.39 10.37 8.91
C ALA A 388 -19.64 10.83 9.69
N CYS A 389 -20.57 11.56 9.03
CA CYS A 389 -21.85 11.93 9.63
C CYS A 389 -22.70 10.71 9.99
N ILE A 390 -22.78 9.71 9.11
CA ILE A 390 -23.53 8.46 9.36
C ILE A 390 -22.92 7.71 10.55
N ILE A 391 -21.59 7.54 10.56
CA ILE A 391 -20.87 6.88 11.66
C ILE A 391 -21.10 7.62 12.98
N GLY A 392 -21.02 8.97 12.98
CA GLY A 392 -21.29 9.79 14.15
C GLY A 392 -22.71 9.60 14.70
N LEU A 393 -23.71 9.53 13.83
CA LEU A 393 -25.11 9.36 14.22
C LEU A 393 -25.35 7.96 14.84
N VAL A 394 -24.88 6.91 14.18
CA VAL A 394 -24.97 5.52 14.70
C VAL A 394 -24.20 5.37 16.02
N SER A 395 -23.03 5.99 16.12
CA SER A 395 -22.21 5.96 17.33
C SER A 395 -22.87 6.67 18.50
N THR A 396 -23.55 7.80 18.24
CA THR A 396 -24.29 8.53 19.27
C THR A 396 -25.47 7.69 19.79
N VAL A 397 -26.25 7.08 18.89
CA VAL A 397 -27.38 6.20 19.27
C VAL A 397 -26.89 5.01 20.10
N THR A 398 -25.83 4.34 19.66
CA THR A 398 -25.26 3.19 20.38
C THR A 398 -24.67 3.59 21.74
N ALA A 399 -24.00 4.73 21.85
CA ALA A 399 -23.49 5.25 23.12
C ALA A 399 -24.61 5.54 24.14
N VAL A 400 -25.73 6.13 23.70
CA VAL A 400 -26.90 6.37 24.56
C VAL A 400 -27.49 5.05 25.05
N VAL A 401 -27.70 4.08 24.16
CA VAL A 401 -28.22 2.74 24.52
C VAL A 401 -27.31 2.04 25.53
N PHE A 402 -25.99 2.11 25.31
CA PHE A 402 -25.00 1.47 26.18
C PHE A 402 -24.96 2.13 27.56
N SER A 403 -24.99 3.47 27.62
CA SER A 403 -25.04 4.22 28.89
C SER A 403 -26.29 3.87 29.71
N LEU A 404 -27.47 3.86 29.08
CA LEU A 404 -28.72 3.47 29.74
C LEU A 404 -28.64 2.03 30.30
N ARG A 405 -27.99 1.13 29.56
CA ARG A 405 -27.84 -0.27 29.96
C ARG A 405 -26.88 -0.45 31.13
N ILE A 406 -25.79 0.30 31.19
CA ILE A 406 -24.80 0.25 32.28
C ILE A 406 -25.38 0.83 33.57
N VAL A 407 -26.10 1.95 33.50
CA VAL A 407 -26.52 2.66 34.72
C VAL A 407 -27.66 1.94 35.45
N ASN A 408 -28.54 1.23 34.74
CA ASN A 408 -29.67 0.53 35.34
C ASN A 408 -29.31 -0.46 36.47
N PRO A 409 -28.35 -1.40 36.31
CA PRO A 409 -27.99 -2.32 37.39
C PRO A 409 -27.34 -1.63 38.59
N PHE A 410 -26.63 -0.52 38.40
CA PHE A 410 -26.12 0.29 39.53
C PHE A 410 -27.25 0.92 40.33
N HIS A 411 -28.31 1.41 39.66
CA HIS A 411 -29.44 2.00 40.36
C HIS A 411 -30.21 0.96 41.20
N GLN A 412 -30.36 -0.26 40.67
CA GLN A 412 -30.95 -1.39 41.41
C GLN A 412 -30.10 -1.80 42.61
N LEU A 413 -28.76 -1.76 42.46
CA LEU A 413 -27.84 -2.05 43.54
C LEU A 413 -27.94 -0.98 44.65
N ILE A 414 -27.99 0.30 44.29
CA ILE A 414 -28.17 1.42 45.24
C ILE A 414 -29.47 1.26 46.03
N GLN A 415 -30.59 0.97 45.35
CA GLN A 415 -31.87 0.68 46.03
C GLN A 415 -31.77 -0.54 46.96
N SER A 416 -30.99 -1.55 46.59
CA SER A 416 -30.79 -2.74 47.43
C SER A 416 -29.95 -2.42 48.67
N PHE A 417 -28.95 -1.54 48.57
CA PHE A 417 -28.22 -1.03 49.73
C PHE A 417 -29.14 -0.29 50.69
N GLU A 418 -30.05 0.53 50.18
CA GLU A 418 -31.03 1.28 50.97
C GLU A 418 -32.03 0.34 51.71
N LEU A 419 -32.46 -0.74 51.06
CA LEU A 419 -33.28 -1.77 51.72
C LEU A 419 -32.53 -2.51 52.83
N VAL A 420 -31.22 -2.74 52.66
CA VAL A 420 -30.38 -3.36 53.69
C VAL A 420 -30.11 -2.40 54.85
N SER A 421 -29.89 -1.11 54.59
CA SER A 421 -29.74 -0.11 55.66
C SER A 421 -31.02 0.00 56.50
N ASN A 422 -32.18 -0.17 55.87
CA ASN A 422 -33.48 -0.21 56.55
C ASN A 422 -33.83 -1.59 57.14
N MET A 423 -32.87 -2.52 57.26
CA MET A 423 -33.05 -3.87 57.85
C MET A 423 -34.14 -4.75 57.18
N GLN A 424 -34.58 -4.41 55.96
CA GLN A 424 -35.60 -5.15 55.19
C GLN A 424 -34.96 -6.28 54.36
N LEU A 425 -34.45 -7.30 55.04
CA LEU A 425 -33.59 -8.31 54.42
C LEU A 425 -34.34 -9.37 53.59
N ASP A 426 -35.66 -9.47 53.70
CA ASP A 426 -36.43 -10.61 53.17
C ASP A 426 -36.90 -10.48 51.72
N HIS A 427 -36.78 -9.29 51.12
CA HIS A 427 -37.28 -9.03 49.76
C HIS A 427 -36.19 -8.66 48.74
N LEU A 428 -34.93 -9.03 48.99
CA LEU A 428 -33.81 -8.74 48.09
C LEU A 428 -33.76 -9.68 46.88
N ASN A 429 -34.56 -9.38 45.85
CA ASN A 429 -34.48 -10.01 44.54
C ASN A 429 -33.60 -9.18 43.59
N LEU A 430 -32.29 -9.42 43.65
CA LEU A 430 -31.34 -8.81 42.72
C LEU A 430 -31.45 -9.46 41.34
N LYS A 431 -31.80 -8.68 40.31
CA LYS A 431 -31.68 -9.12 38.92
C LYS A 431 -30.20 -9.23 38.56
N LYS A 432 -29.81 -10.39 38.02
CA LYS A 432 -28.43 -10.63 37.55
C LYS A 432 -28.04 -9.58 36.51
N SER A 433 -26.97 -8.84 36.78
CA SER A 433 -26.34 -7.95 35.80
C SER A 433 -25.67 -8.77 34.68
N ARG A 434 -25.44 -8.15 33.52
CA ARG A 434 -24.62 -8.74 32.44
C ARG A 434 -23.13 -8.40 32.60
N LEU A 435 -22.82 -7.38 33.40
CA LEU A 435 -21.44 -7.00 33.69
C LEU A 435 -20.90 -7.94 34.77
N THR A 436 -19.80 -8.62 34.48
CA THR A 436 -19.17 -9.59 35.37
C THR A 436 -18.76 -8.95 36.70
N GLU A 437 -18.27 -7.72 36.66
CA GLU A 437 -17.82 -6.94 37.82
C GLU A 437 -19.03 -6.59 38.69
N VAL A 438 -20.12 -6.10 38.09
CA VAL A 438 -21.34 -5.78 38.82
C VAL A 438 -21.99 -7.06 39.37
N THR A 439 -21.90 -8.18 38.64
CA THR A 439 -22.40 -9.48 39.10
C THR A 439 -21.59 -9.98 40.29
N GLN A 440 -20.27 -9.82 40.26
CA GLN A 440 -19.40 -10.15 41.38
C GLN A 440 -19.70 -9.26 42.59
N LEU A 441 -19.94 -7.97 42.36
CA LEU A 441 -20.31 -7.02 43.42
C LEU A 441 -21.69 -7.36 43.99
N GLN A 442 -22.68 -7.71 43.15
CA GLN A 442 -23.97 -8.25 43.56
C GLN A 442 -23.82 -9.54 44.37
N LEU A 443 -22.91 -10.44 43.99
CA LEU A 443 -22.64 -11.70 44.68
C LEU A 443 -22.04 -11.45 46.07
N HIS A 444 -21.01 -10.61 46.17
CA HIS A 444 -20.42 -10.22 47.45
C HIS A 444 -21.43 -9.51 48.35
N PHE A 445 -22.26 -8.64 47.77
CA PHE A 445 -23.34 -7.98 48.49
C PHE A 445 -24.38 -8.99 49.00
N THR A 446 -24.77 -9.97 48.18
CA THR A 446 -25.71 -11.03 48.58
C THR A 446 -25.11 -11.91 49.69
N GLU A 447 -23.82 -12.21 49.63
CA GLU A 447 -23.10 -12.96 50.67
C GLU A 447 -23.01 -12.16 51.97
N MET A 448 -22.75 -10.85 51.89
CA MET A 448 -22.77 -9.93 53.03
C MET A 448 -24.15 -9.90 53.69
N VAL A 449 -25.23 -9.73 52.91
CA VAL A 449 -26.62 -9.78 53.41
C VAL A 449 -26.93 -11.12 54.07
N LYS A 450 -26.46 -12.23 53.49
CA LYS A 450 -26.62 -13.56 54.07
C LYS A 450 -25.92 -13.68 55.43
N ARG A 451 -24.71 -13.12 55.56
CA ARG A 451 -23.99 -13.04 56.84
C ARG A 451 -24.73 -12.15 57.84
N ILE A 452 -25.23 -10.98 57.43
CA ILE A 452 -26.04 -10.09 58.29
C ILE A 452 -27.32 -10.79 58.76
N LYS A 453 -28.02 -11.55 57.91
CA LYS A 453 -29.17 -12.38 58.30
C LYS A 453 -28.80 -13.42 59.37
N LEU A 454 -27.65 -14.08 59.21
CA LEU A 454 -27.15 -15.04 60.19
C LEU A 454 -26.84 -14.35 61.52
N TYR A 455 -26.18 -13.18 61.51
CA TYR A 455 -25.91 -12.41 62.72
C TYR A 455 -27.18 -11.89 63.41
N ARG A 456 -28.21 -11.49 62.64
CA ARG A 456 -29.52 -11.11 63.18
C ARG A 456 -30.17 -12.24 63.98
N ALA A 457 -29.96 -13.50 63.60
CA ALA A 457 -30.48 -14.66 64.34
C ALA A 457 -29.78 -14.89 65.70
N PHE A 458 -28.63 -14.24 65.93
CA PHE A 458 -27.87 -14.32 67.19
C PHE A 458 -28.09 -13.11 68.11
N ILE A 459 -28.86 -12.10 67.69
CA ILE A 459 -29.23 -10.95 68.52
C ILE A 459 -30.58 -11.27 69.18
N PRO A 460 -30.66 -11.40 70.52
CA PRO A 460 -31.93 -11.62 71.21
C PRO A 460 -32.94 -10.55 70.81
N SER A 461 -34.16 -10.97 70.42
CA SER A 461 -35.21 -10.08 69.88
C SER A 461 -35.54 -8.88 70.78
N HIS A 462 -35.27 -8.97 72.09
CA HIS A 462 -35.47 -7.87 73.04
C HIS A 462 -34.44 -6.73 72.93
N LEU A 463 -33.21 -6.98 72.46
CA LEU A 463 -32.19 -5.93 72.25
C LEU A 463 -32.41 -5.16 70.94
N LEU A 464 -32.96 -5.83 69.92
CA LEU A 464 -33.37 -5.21 68.66
C LEU A 464 -34.60 -4.31 68.86
N ALA A 465 -35.58 -4.76 69.65
CA ALA A 465 -36.75 -3.95 70.00
C ALA A 465 -36.36 -2.70 70.81
N GLN A 466 -35.29 -2.75 71.60
CA GLN A 466 -34.80 -1.62 72.39
C GLN A 466 -34.04 -0.58 71.56
N LEU A 467 -33.33 -1.02 70.52
CA LEU A 467 -32.67 -0.14 69.52
C LEU A 467 -33.68 0.47 68.54
N GLU A 468 -34.74 -0.25 68.16
CA GLU A 468 -35.83 0.27 67.33
C GLU A 468 -36.77 1.21 68.10
N SER A 469 -36.86 1.10 69.43
CA SER A 469 -37.70 1.97 70.27
C SER A 469 -37.08 3.33 70.61
N ASP A 470 -35.78 3.53 70.38
CA ASP A 470 -35.07 4.76 70.76
C ASP A 470 -35.02 5.81 69.63
N ASP A 471 -35.41 5.45 68.41
CA ASP A 471 -35.45 6.36 67.24
C ASP A 471 -36.83 7.00 66.98
N GLY A 472 -37.80 6.84 67.89
CA GLY A 472 -39.19 7.21 67.59
C GLY A 472 -40.07 7.53 68.79
N ASN A 473 -39.70 8.51 69.61
CA ASN A 473 -40.66 9.20 70.48
C ASN A 473 -40.81 10.67 70.05
N GLY A 474 -41.70 10.86 69.08
CA GLY A 474 -42.21 12.13 68.59
C GLY A 474 -43.66 11.96 68.12
N GLU A 475 -44.54 11.80 69.12
CA GLU A 475 -45.95 12.21 69.12
C GLU A 475 -47.05 11.45 68.32
N VAL A 476 -48.06 11.06 69.12
CA VAL A 476 -49.52 11.18 68.88
C VAL A 476 -50.25 10.00 68.21
N ALA A 477 -50.90 9.22 69.09
CA ALA A 477 -52.10 8.41 68.86
C ALA A 477 -53.34 9.31 68.52
N PRO A 478 -54.58 8.84 68.23
CA PRO A 478 -55.12 7.49 68.42
C PRO A 478 -56.16 6.99 67.37
N ASN A 479 -56.77 5.84 67.67
CA ASN A 479 -58.06 5.30 67.18
C ASN A 479 -58.04 4.62 65.79
N THR A 480 -58.71 3.49 65.51
CA THR A 480 -59.88 2.85 66.13
C THR A 480 -60.06 1.43 65.55
N ASN A 481 -60.67 0.53 66.35
CA ASN A 481 -61.62 -0.55 65.99
C ASN A 481 -61.24 -1.66 64.99
N ALA A 482 -61.26 -2.92 65.48
CA ALA A 482 -62.23 -3.98 65.12
C ALA A 482 -61.83 -4.70 63.81
N GLU A 483 -61.97 -6.00 63.59
CA GLU A 483 -62.83 -7.06 64.10
C GLU A 483 -62.33 -8.36 63.42
N SER A 484 -62.47 -9.53 64.05
CA SER A 484 -62.77 -10.84 63.38
C SER A 484 -61.68 -11.44 62.46
N GLN A 485 -61.50 -12.74 62.23
CA GLN A 485 -62.16 -13.98 62.63
C GLN A 485 -61.25 -15.14 62.13
N GLU A 486 -61.26 -16.25 62.86
CA GLU A 486 -61.29 -17.65 62.38
C GLU A 486 -60.18 -18.22 61.45
N LEU A 487 -59.42 -19.22 61.92
CA LEU A 487 -59.70 -20.67 61.93
C LEU A 487 -59.61 -21.37 60.56
N SER A 488 -58.59 -22.23 60.38
CA SER A 488 -58.66 -23.62 59.86
C SER A 488 -57.24 -24.10 59.51
N ARG A 489 -56.68 -25.07 60.26
CA ARG A 489 -56.80 -26.54 60.11
C ARG A 489 -56.09 -27.10 58.87
N LYS A 490 -55.12 -28.00 59.16
CA LYS A 490 -54.94 -29.38 58.61
C LYS A 490 -54.77 -29.49 57.08
N SER A 491 -53.93 -30.34 56.49
CA SER A 491 -53.23 -31.54 56.95
C SER A 491 -52.44 -32.16 55.78
N SER A 492 -51.49 -33.02 56.17
CA SER A 492 -51.19 -34.35 55.62
C SER A 492 -50.62 -34.58 54.21
N SER A 493 -49.61 -35.48 54.24
CA SER A 493 -49.37 -36.63 53.35
C SER A 493 -48.85 -36.33 51.93
N SER A 494 -47.91 -37.06 51.32
CA SER A 494 -47.22 -38.32 51.61
C SER A 494 -46.31 -38.66 50.42
N MET A 495 -45.48 -39.70 50.59
CA MET A 495 -44.79 -40.53 49.58
C MET A 495 -43.48 -39.95 49.00
N ALA A 496 -42.29 -40.44 49.35
CA ALA A 496 -41.72 -41.78 49.20
C ALA A 496 -41.42 -42.17 47.73
N HIS A 497 -40.14 -42.12 47.37
CA HIS A 497 -39.39 -43.02 46.46
C HIS A 497 -37.92 -42.58 46.54
N SER A 498 -37.04 -43.24 47.31
CA SER A 498 -36.35 -44.49 46.98
C SER A 498 -35.83 -44.56 45.55
N SER A 499 -34.59 -44.11 45.34
CA SER A 499 -33.68 -44.74 44.38
C SER A 499 -32.23 -44.44 44.76
N LYS A 500 -31.56 -45.51 45.18
CA LYS A 500 -30.10 -45.65 45.33
C LYS A 500 -29.38 -45.08 44.11
N ARG A 501 -28.48 -44.10 44.31
CA ARG A 501 -27.37 -43.85 43.38
C ARG A 501 -26.08 -43.70 44.16
N LEU A 502 -25.16 -44.58 43.80
CA LEU A 502 -23.81 -44.72 44.31
C LEU A 502 -23.09 -43.37 44.36
N SER A 503 -22.50 -43.10 45.51
CA SER A 503 -21.60 -42.00 45.78
C SER A 503 -20.36 -42.11 44.89
N SER A 504 -20.36 -41.40 43.76
CA SER A 504 -19.13 -40.96 43.11
C SER A 504 -18.56 -39.81 43.95
N GLN A 505 -17.69 -40.18 44.86
CA GLN A 505 -16.87 -39.27 45.65
C GLN A 505 -15.91 -38.55 44.70
N LYS A 506 -16.37 -37.45 44.09
CA LYS A 506 -15.50 -36.47 43.44
C LYS A 506 -14.68 -35.82 44.53
N THR A 507 -13.48 -36.35 44.75
CA THR A 507 -12.43 -35.66 45.47
C THR A 507 -12.26 -34.30 44.83
N HIS A 508 -12.48 -33.26 45.63
CA HIS A 508 -12.26 -31.88 45.26
C HIS A 508 -10.74 -31.69 45.19
N LEU A 509 -10.14 -32.15 44.08
CA LEU A 509 -8.73 -31.94 43.78
C LEU A 509 -8.49 -30.43 43.73
N ASP A 510 -7.68 -29.95 44.68
CA ASP A 510 -7.21 -28.57 44.73
C ASP A 510 -6.58 -28.20 43.38
N ARG A 511 -7.30 -27.41 42.59
CA ARG A 511 -6.84 -26.89 41.28
C ARG A 511 -5.59 -26.02 41.37
N PHE A 512 -5.07 -25.78 42.58
CA PHE A 512 -3.91 -24.93 42.85
C PHE A 512 -2.68 -25.71 43.35
N SER A 513 -2.77 -27.03 43.56
CA SER A 513 -1.60 -27.88 43.78
C SER A 513 -1.27 -28.67 42.51
N LEU A 514 -0.56 -28.04 41.58
CA LEU A 514 0.08 -28.75 40.46
C LEU A 514 1.21 -29.60 41.02
N TYR A 515 0.87 -30.83 41.40
CA TYR A 515 1.84 -31.88 41.73
C TYR A 515 2.72 -32.17 40.51
N SER A 516 3.94 -32.64 40.75
CA SER A 516 4.79 -33.17 39.69
C SER A 516 4.15 -34.43 39.10
N GLU A 517 3.89 -34.44 37.81
CA GLU A 517 3.27 -35.55 37.09
C GLU A 517 4.14 -36.00 35.93
N LYS A 518 4.15 -37.31 35.65
CA LYS A 518 4.81 -37.85 34.46
C LYS A 518 3.91 -37.68 33.25
N ARG A 519 4.44 -37.09 32.18
CA ARG A 519 3.74 -36.88 30.90
C ARG A 519 4.67 -37.13 29.73
N MET A 520 4.12 -37.63 28.63
CA MET A 520 4.80 -37.60 27.34
C MET A 520 4.83 -36.17 26.81
N VAL A 521 6.02 -35.60 26.65
CA VAL A 521 6.22 -34.21 26.22
C VAL A 521 6.96 -34.21 24.90
N SER A 522 6.47 -33.44 23.93
CA SER A 522 7.29 -33.07 22.76
C SER A 522 7.96 -31.74 23.04
N ALA A 523 9.28 -31.72 22.95
CA ALA A 523 10.08 -30.53 23.19
C ALA A 523 10.80 -30.11 21.92
N VAL A 524 10.84 -28.80 21.71
CA VAL A 524 11.56 -28.12 20.63
C VAL A 524 12.66 -27.28 21.27
N MET A 525 13.88 -27.42 20.77
CA MET A 525 14.99 -26.51 21.06
C MET A 525 15.27 -25.69 19.81
N LEU A 526 15.04 -24.37 19.87
CA LEU A 526 15.47 -23.42 18.84
C LEU A 526 16.83 -22.88 19.22
N HIS A 527 17.81 -23.05 18.35
CA HIS A 527 19.17 -22.53 18.50
C HIS A 527 19.41 -21.38 17.51
N LEU A 528 19.91 -20.27 18.03
CA LEU A 528 20.27 -19.07 17.28
C LEU A 528 21.76 -19.11 16.94
N ASP A 529 22.11 -19.83 15.87
CA ASP A 529 23.49 -19.88 15.39
C ASP A 529 23.89 -18.51 14.84
N GLY A 530 25.12 -18.05 15.09
CA GLY A 530 25.57 -16.71 14.73
C GLY A 530 25.32 -15.60 15.77
N LEU A 531 24.76 -15.94 16.95
CA LEU A 531 24.45 -14.95 17.99
C LEU A 531 25.72 -14.36 18.65
N ASN A 532 26.82 -15.11 18.69
CA ASN A 532 28.09 -14.64 19.26
C ASN A 532 28.71 -13.51 18.43
N GLU A 533 28.53 -13.57 17.11
CA GLU A 533 28.91 -12.55 16.15
C GLU A 533 28.09 -11.27 16.37
N TRP A 534 26.83 -11.40 16.80
CA TRP A 534 26.02 -10.25 17.20
C TRP A 534 26.54 -9.61 18.48
N TRP A 535 26.79 -10.41 19.52
CA TRP A 535 27.31 -9.90 20.80
C TRP A 535 28.66 -9.20 20.66
N SER A 536 29.50 -9.64 19.72
CA SER A 536 30.81 -9.03 19.47
C SER A 536 30.77 -7.87 18.47
N GLY A 537 29.83 -7.88 17.52
CA GLY A 537 29.81 -6.95 16.38
C GLY A 537 28.75 -5.86 16.43
N MET A 538 27.77 -5.91 17.35
CA MET A 538 26.62 -5.01 17.38
C MET A 538 26.45 -4.27 18.70
N SER A 539 25.74 -3.12 18.67
CA SER A 539 25.40 -2.41 19.90
C SER A 539 24.30 -3.15 20.68
N GLY A 540 24.34 -3.07 22.01
CA GLY A 540 23.34 -3.73 22.87
C GLY A 540 21.90 -3.33 22.55
N THR A 541 21.66 -2.09 22.15
CA THR A 541 20.31 -1.62 21.75
C THR A 541 19.82 -2.27 20.46
N GLU A 542 20.70 -2.46 19.47
CA GLU A 542 20.34 -3.13 18.22
C GLU A 542 20.09 -4.62 18.46
N ILE A 543 20.94 -5.28 19.25
CA ILE A 543 20.76 -6.69 19.62
C ILE A 543 19.41 -6.89 20.30
N VAL A 544 19.06 -6.03 21.27
CA VAL A 544 17.75 -6.09 21.94
C VAL A 544 16.61 -5.91 20.95
N SER A 545 16.74 -5.01 19.96
CA SER A 545 15.69 -4.81 18.95
C SER A 545 15.51 -6.03 18.03
N LEU A 546 16.60 -6.64 17.55
CA LEU A 546 16.54 -7.82 16.70
C LEU A 546 16.05 -9.05 17.47
N LEU A 547 16.52 -9.25 18.70
CA LEU A 547 16.03 -10.31 19.57
C LEU A 547 14.56 -10.11 19.94
N SER A 548 14.10 -8.86 20.11
CA SER A 548 12.68 -8.58 20.35
C SER A 548 11.81 -9.07 19.20
N ASP A 549 12.22 -8.87 17.95
CA ASP A 549 11.52 -9.39 16.77
C ASP A 549 11.46 -10.93 16.76
N VAL A 550 12.57 -11.58 17.11
CA VAL A 550 12.66 -13.05 17.21
C VAL A 550 11.74 -13.57 18.32
N PHE A 551 11.79 -12.98 19.51
CA PHE A 551 10.95 -13.38 20.64
C PHE A 551 9.47 -13.08 20.41
N GLU A 552 9.12 -12.00 19.71
CA GLU A 552 7.74 -11.73 19.34
C GLU A 552 7.20 -12.81 18.39
N ALA A 553 8.00 -13.22 17.38
CA ALA A 553 7.64 -14.31 16.48
C ALA A 553 7.47 -15.65 17.23
N ILE A 554 8.40 -15.99 18.13
CA ILE A 554 8.32 -17.18 18.98
C ILE A 554 7.08 -17.14 19.87
N ASN A 555 6.82 -16.02 20.56
CA ASN A 555 5.69 -15.86 21.47
C ASN A 555 4.35 -15.98 20.74
N GLN A 556 4.22 -15.32 19.59
CA GLN A 556 3.00 -15.38 18.79
C GLN A 556 2.72 -16.82 18.33
N GLN A 557 3.73 -17.52 17.83
CA GLN A 557 3.57 -18.88 17.34
C GLN A 557 3.30 -19.87 18.48
N THR A 558 3.97 -19.70 19.62
CA THR A 558 3.80 -20.54 20.83
C THR A 558 2.36 -20.45 21.35
N ARG A 559 1.81 -19.23 21.44
CA ARG A 559 0.42 -19.00 21.84
C ARG A 559 -0.59 -19.61 20.86
N SER A 560 -0.36 -19.47 19.55
CA SER A 560 -1.25 -20.02 18.53
C SER A 560 -1.39 -21.55 18.61
N MET A 561 -0.33 -22.25 19.04
CA MET A 561 -0.29 -23.70 19.13
C MET A 561 -0.55 -24.23 20.55
N SER A 562 -0.87 -23.35 21.51
CA SER A 562 -1.05 -23.70 22.94
C SER A 562 0.18 -24.38 23.56
N ALA A 563 1.37 -24.07 23.06
CA ALA A 563 2.63 -24.56 23.59
C ALA A 563 3.07 -23.75 24.81
N GLN A 564 3.97 -24.33 25.60
CA GLN A 564 4.56 -23.67 26.75
C GLN A 564 5.99 -23.24 26.43
N MET A 565 6.28 -21.94 26.59
CA MET A 565 7.63 -21.42 26.46
C MET A 565 8.45 -21.75 27.71
N GLY A 566 9.62 -22.36 27.52
CA GLY A 566 10.62 -22.60 28.55
C GLY A 566 11.51 -21.38 28.80
N ALA A 567 12.52 -21.54 29.65
CA ALA A 567 13.56 -20.52 29.82
C ALA A 567 14.42 -20.40 28.55
N PHE A 568 14.86 -19.18 28.27
CA PHE A 568 15.93 -18.91 27.31
C PHE A 568 17.27 -19.17 28.00
N ASP A 569 18.06 -20.10 27.47
CA ASP A 569 19.40 -20.42 27.99
C ASP A 569 20.43 -20.08 26.90
N SER A 570 21.22 -19.04 27.15
CA SER A 570 22.32 -18.56 26.29
C SER A 570 21.89 -18.17 24.87
N ASP A 571 21.91 -19.10 23.92
CA ASP A 571 21.55 -18.93 22.50
C ASP A 571 20.36 -19.82 22.10
N SER A 572 19.73 -20.46 23.07
CA SER A 572 18.78 -21.54 22.86
C SER A 572 17.47 -21.30 23.61
N GLN A 573 16.35 -21.50 22.93
CA GLN A 573 15.00 -21.38 23.47
C GLN A 573 14.30 -22.74 23.47
N PHE A 574 13.85 -23.18 24.64
CA PHE A 574 13.06 -24.40 24.79
C PHE A 574 11.56 -24.13 24.71
N ILE A 575 10.82 -25.01 24.05
CA ILE A 575 9.37 -24.92 23.87
C ILE A 575 8.78 -26.31 24.03
N PHE A 576 7.76 -26.43 24.88
CA PHE A 576 7.19 -27.71 25.30
C PHE A 576 5.73 -27.84 24.87
N PHE A 577 5.38 -29.00 24.33
CA PHE A 577 4.02 -29.38 23.97
C PHE A 577 3.58 -30.54 24.86
N ASN A 578 2.32 -30.51 25.30
CA ASN A 578 1.74 -31.49 26.22
C ASN A 578 2.33 -31.47 27.65
N ALA A 579 3.06 -30.41 28.03
CA ALA A 579 3.61 -30.25 29.37
C ALA A 579 2.56 -29.73 30.36
N ALA A 580 2.10 -28.47 30.22
CA ALA A 580 1.06 -27.89 31.09
C ALA A 580 -0.36 -28.34 30.73
N ASN A 581 -0.71 -28.27 29.45
CA ASN A 581 -2.04 -28.61 28.94
C ASN A 581 -1.99 -29.91 28.15
N GLU A 582 -3.02 -30.75 28.31
CA GLU A 582 -3.15 -31.96 27.51
C GLU A 582 -3.44 -31.59 26.04
N LEU A 583 -2.52 -31.95 25.14
CA LEU A 583 -2.60 -31.65 23.71
C LEU A 583 -2.62 -32.94 22.90
N LYS A 584 -3.70 -33.16 22.15
CA LYS A 584 -3.76 -34.23 21.15
C LYS A 584 -2.76 -33.97 20.03
N LYS A 585 -2.09 -35.03 19.57
CA LYS A 585 -1.10 -35.01 18.46
C LYS A 585 -0.01 -33.95 18.68
N HIS A 586 0.54 -33.89 19.89
CA HIS A 586 1.54 -32.89 20.25
C HIS A 586 2.84 -33.02 19.46
N GLN A 587 3.18 -34.21 18.97
CA GLN A 587 4.31 -34.47 18.06
C GLN A 587 4.14 -33.74 16.73
N GLU A 588 2.98 -33.91 16.07
CA GLU A 588 2.66 -33.23 14.80
C GLU A 588 2.61 -31.71 14.98
N LYS A 589 2.07 -31.23 16.10
CA LYS A 589 2.02 -29.80 16.43
C LYS A 589 3.40 -29.20 16.67
N ALA A 590 4.29 -29.93 17.35
CA ALA A 590 5.66 -29.49 17.56
C ALA A 590 6.39 -29.32 16.23
N LEU A 591 6.20 -30.25 15.28
CA LEU A 591 6.84 -30.16 13.98
C LEU A 591 6.26 -29.04 13.11
N THR A 592 4.93 -28.90 13.10
CA THR A 592 4.23 -27.80 12.39
C THR A 592 4.62 -26.43 12.94
N PHE A 593 4.84 -26.35 14.26
CA PHE A 593 5.37 -25.16 14.91
C PHE A 593 6.77 -24.82 14.37
N CYS A 594 7.68 -25.79 14.28
CA CYS A 594 9.04 -25.56 13.77
C CYS A 594 9.05 -25.03 12.34
N ASP A 595 8.27 -25.65 11.45
CA ASP A 595 8.18 -25.26 10.04
C ASP A 595 7.62 -23.83 9.87
N SER A 596 6.51 -23.54 10.55
CA SER A 596 5.88 -22.22 10.52
C SER A 596 6.77 -21.13 11.14
N LEU A 597 7.39 -21.41 12.29
CA LEU A 597 8.26 -20.45 12.98
C LEU A 597 9.50 -20.15 12.15
N ARG A 598 10.13 -21.19 11.58
CA ARG A 598 11.32 -21.03 10.72
C ARG A 598 11.00 -20.16 9.51
N SER A 599 9.91 -20.44 8.81
CA SER A 599 9.47 -19.66 7.64
C SER A 599 9.26 -18.18 8.01
N LYS A 600 8.61 -17.92 9.14
CA LYS A 600 8.40 -16.57 9.67
C LYS A 600 9.69 -15.86 10.05
N LEU A 601 10.63 -16.55 10.72
CA LEU A 601 11.92 -15.98 11.09
C LEU A 601 12.78 -15.65 9.86
N LEU A 602 12.75 -16.50 8.83
CA LEU A 602 13.41 -16.22 7.55
C LEU A 602 12.76 -15.03 6.81
N GLN A 603 11.43 -14.90 6.90
CA GLN A 603 10.72 -13.75 6.37
C GLN A 603 11.12 -12.45 7.10
N ILE A 604 11.19 -12.46 8.43
CA ILE A 604 11.66 -11.30 9.22
C ILE A 604 13.09 -10.93 8.81
N LYS A 605 13.98 -11.93 8.71
CA LYS A 605 15.37 -11.74 8.28
C LYS A 605 15.47 -11.10 6.89
N THR A 606 14.71 -11.58 5.91
CA THR A 606 14.81 -11.14 4.51
C THR A 606 13.99 -9.89 4.19
N GLN A 607 12.81 -9.74 4.77
CA GLN A 607 11.93 -8.60 4.50
C GLN A 607 12.21 -7.46 5.48
N LYS A 608 12.17 -7.70 6.78
CA LYS A 608 12.28 -6.61 7.77
C LYS A 608 13.71 -6.13 7.93
N TRP A 609 14.65 -7.04 8.16
CA TRP A 609 16.03 -6.65 8.49
C TRP A 609 16.85 -6.20 7.26
N VAL A 610 16.58 -6.75 6.07
CA VAL A 610 17.30 -6.33 4.83
C VAL A 610 16.64 -5.12 4.14
N SER A 611 15.31 -5.00 4.09
CA SER A 611 14.66 -3.91 3.33
C SER A 611 14.72 -2.54 4.01
N THR A 612 14.86 -2.51 5.35
CA THR A 612 14.94 -1.27 6.14
C THR A 612 16.16 -0.41 5.76
N HIS A 613 17.11 -0.95 5.00
CA HIS A 613 18.29 -0.22 4.49
C HIS A 613 18.01 0.72 3.31
N SER A 614 16.85 0.63 2.65
CA SER A 614 16.70 1.26 1.33
C SER A 614 16.42 2.77 1.34
N ASN A 615 15.67 3.36 2.28
CA ASN A 615 15.08 4.69 2.01
C ASN A 615 15.05 5.73 3.13
N SER A 616 15.40 5.43 4.39
CA SER A 616 15.36 6.48 5.43
C SER A 616 16.14 6.13 6.69
N ARG A 617 17.34 6.72 6.80
CA ARG A 617 18.31 6.67 7.90
C ARG A 617 19.08 5.34 8.05
N PRO A 618 20.42 5.36 7.93
CA PRO A 618 21.24 4.18 8.06
C PRO A 618 21.36 3.81 9.55
N LEU A 619 20.55 2.88 10.02
CA LEU A 619 21.10 1.92 10.97
C LEU A 619 22.16 1.15 10.17
N GLY A 620 23.42 1.56 10.33
CA GLY A 620 24.59 1.03 9.63
C GLY A 620 24.93 -0.42 9.97
N LEU A 621 23.92 -1.27 10.10
CA LEU A 621 24.06 -2.70 10.26
C LEU A 621 24.73 -3.25 9.00
N ASN A 622 25.99 -3.62 9.14
CA ASN A 622 26.73 -4.33 8.11
C ASN A 622 25.94 -5.57 7.72
N SER A 623 25.45 -5.65 6.49
CA SER A 623 24.75 -6.83 5.95
C SER A 623 25.53 -8.13 6.19
N GLN A 624 26.84 -8.04 6.36
CA GLN A 624 27.74 -9.15 6.68
C GLN A 624 27.46 -9.78 8.07
N LEU A 625 26.96 -9.03 9.05
CA LEU A 625 26.64 -9.53 10.39
C LEU A 625 25.28 -10.26 10.46
N LEU A 626 24.39 -10.03 9.49
CA LEU A 626 23.11 -10.74 9.40
C LEU A 626 23.24 -12.09 8.68
N THR A 627 24.22 -12.22 7.79
CA THR A 627 24.50 -13.46 7.06
C THR A 627 24.72 -14.68 7.96
N PRO A 628 25.59 -14.64 9.00
CA PRO A 628 25.89 -15.80 9.84
C PRO A 628 24.69 -16.28 10.67
N LEU A 629 23.70 -15.41 10.95
CA LEU A 629 22.58 -15.83 11.79
C LEU A 629 21.75 -16.92 11.11
N SER A 630 21.68 -18.12 11.69
CA SER A 630 20.84 -19.21 11.20
C SER A 630 19.97 -19.79 12.31
N PHE A 631 18.74 -20.15 11.95
CA PHE A 631 17.76 -20.71 12.90
C PHE A 631 17.72 -22.22 12.71
N ARG A 632 18.21 -22.96 13.70
CA ARG A 632 18.18 -24.42 13.73
C ARG A 632 17.27 -24.91 14.84
N MET A 633 16.58 -26.01 14.60
CA MET A 633 15.62 -26.57 15.55
C MET A 633 15.86 -28.06 15.73
N ALA A 634 15.84 -28.52 16.98
CA ALA A 634 15.81 -29.95 17.32
C ALA A 634 14.45 -30.28 17.97
N VAL A 635 13.85 -31.42 17.60
CA VAL A 635 12.58 -31.87 18.17
C VAL A 635 12.67 -33.32 18.65
N THR A 636 12.30 -33.56 19.90
CA THR A 636 12.17 -34.92 20.42
C THR A 636 10.90 -35.07 21.26
N CYS A 637 10.48 -36.31 21.46
CA CYS A 637 9.36 -36.69 22.33
C CYS A 637 9.91 -37.67 23.36
N GLN A 638 9.63 -37.45 24.66
CA GLN A 638 10.05 -38.34 25.75
C GLN A 638 9.08 -38.22 26.94
N GLU A 639 9.05 -39.23 27.82
CA GLU A 639 8.39 -39.11 29.12
C GLU A 639 9.19 -38.17 30.03
N CYS A 640 8.53 -37.17 30.62
CA CYS A 640 9.15 -36.16 31.49
C CYS A 640 8.28 -35.92 32.73
N ILE A 641 8.91 -35.47 33.81
CA ILE A 641 8.21 -35.00 35.02
C ILE A 641 7.92 -33.51 34.86
N CYS A 642 6.65 -33.13 34.79
CA CYS A 642 6.21 -31.75 34.62
C CYS A 642 5.56 -31.25 35.91
N GLY A 643 5.87 -30.03 36.34
CA GLY A 643 5.23 -29.45 37.51
C GLY A 643 5.88 -28.15 37.99
N ASN A 644 5.29 -27.54 39.01
CA ASN A 644 5.84 -26.33 39.62
C ASN A 644 6.98 -26.68 40.57
N LEU A 645 8.22 -26.40 40.15
CA LEU A 645 9.44 -26.60 40.92
C LEU A 645 10.05 -25.25 41.31
N GLY A 646 10.61 -25.20 42.52
CA GLY A 646 11.25 -24.00 43.04
C GLY A 646 11.19 -23.92 44.56
N THR A 647 11.51 -22.75 45.10
CA THR A 647 11.43 -22.49 46.53
C THR A 647 9.99 -22.22 46.95
N ARG A 648 9.77 -22.01 48.26
CA ARG A 648 8.46 -21.59 48.77
C ARG A 648 8.04 -20.22 48.23
N GLU A 649 9.00 -19.34 47.98
CA GLU A 649 8.79 -17.95 47.54
C GLU A 649 8.67 -17.82 46.02
N PHE A 650 9.35 -18.69 45.27
CA PHE A 650 9.34 -18.68 43.82
C PHE A 650 9.22 -20.10 43.27
N LYS A 651 8.07 -20.40 42.66
CA LYS A 651 7.84 -21.64 41.91
C LYS A 651 7.68 -21.31 40.44
N SER A 652 8.36 -22.06 39.60
CA SER A 652 8.25 -21.99 38.14
C SER A 652 7.82 -23.34 37.61
N PHE A 653 6.98 -23.36 36.58
CA PHE A 653 6.66 -24.61 35.91
C PHE A 653 7.87 -25.11 35.14
N GLN A 654 8.34 -26.30 35.45
CA GLN A 654 9.54 -26.91 34.87
C GLN A 654 9.22 -28.28 34.29
N VAL A 655 9.96 -28.64 33.24
CA VAL A 655 9.95 -29.98 32.63
C VAL A 655 11.30 -30.62 32.97
N VAL A 656 11.28 -31.68 33.78
CA VAL A 656 12.48 -32.36 34.26
C VAL A 656 12.57 -33.76 33.63
N GLY A 657 13.72 -34.03 33.02
CA GLY A 657 14.02 -35.29 32.34
C GLY A 657 15.28 -35.16 31.48
N SER A 658 15.65 -36.23 30.78
CA SER A 658 16.79 -36.27 29.86
C SER A 658 16.57 -35.48 28.56
N ILE A 659 15.34 -35.01 28.34
CA ILE A 659 14.91 -34.34 27.11
C ILE A 659 15.76 -33.13 26.73
N GLN A 660 16.22 -32.34 27.71
CA GLN A 660 17.08 -31.17 27.44
C GLN A 660 18.47 -31.61 26.95
N SER A 661 19.12 -32.53 27.66
CA SER A 661 20.42 -33.09 27.26
C SER A 661 20.34 -33.75 25.88
N ASN A 662 19.24 -34.45 25.59
CA ASN A 662 19.02 -35.10 24.31
C ASN A 662 18.82 -34.10 23.16
N LEU A 663 18.09 -33.01 23.40
CA LEU A 663 17.97 -31.90 22.45
C LEU A 663 19.31 -31.24 22.18
N GLU A 664 20.13 -31.00 23.22
CA GLU A 664 21.49 -30.46 23.06
C GLU A 664 22.37 -31.40 22.21
N SER A 665 22.36 -32.71 22.47
CA SER A 665 23.09 -33.70 21.66
C SER A 665 22.60 -33.73 20.20
N MET A 666 21.29 -33.67 19.96
CA MET A 666 20.74 -33.57 18.61
C MET A 666 21.13 -32.27 17.92
N MET A 667 21.16 -31.16 18.65
CA MET A 667 21.56 -29.85 18.12
C MET A 667 23.03 -29.83 17.70
N GLN A 668 23.92 -30.55 18.40
CA GLN A 668 25.32 -30.71 17.97
C GLN A 668 25.42 -31.39 16.60
N VAL A 669 24.60 -32.41 16.36
CA VAL A 669 24.51 -33.07 15.04
C VAL A 669 23.97 -32.12 13.98
N ALA A 670 22.90 -31.39 14.30
CA ALA A 670 22.33 -30.40 13.40
C ALA A 670 23.33 -29.29 13.05
N ASN A 671 24.12 -28.83 14.02
CA ASN A 671 25.16 -27.83 13.80
C ASN A 671 26.28 -28.37 12.91
N THR A 672 26.76 -29.58 13.19
CA THR A 672 27.85 -30.22 12.43
C THR A 672 27.48 -30.43 10.96
N LEU A 673 26.24 -30.84 10.71
CA LEU A 673 25.74 -31.16 9.37
C LEU A 673 24.98 -30.00 8.69
N ASN A 674 24.91 -28.84 9.34
CA ASN A 674 24.14 -27.67 8.92
C ASN A 674 22.67 -28.01 8.57
N ILE A 675 22.02 -28.80 9.42
CA ILE A 675 20.64 -29.24 9.24
C ILE A 675 19.68 -28.23 9.89
N PRO A 676 18.64 -27.77 9.16
CA PRO A 676 17.73 -26.76 9.67
C PRO A 676 16.80 -27.27 10.78
N ILE A 677 16.21 -28.45 10.59
CA ILE A 677 15.29 -29.08 11.54
C ILE A 677 15.69 -30.55 11.66
N ILE A 678 16.13 -30.95 12.84
CA ILE A 678 16.47 -32.33 13.17
C ILE A 678 15.45 -32.90 14.16
N ILE A 679 15.05 -34.15 13.97
CA ILE A 679 14.06 -34.82 14.80
C ILE A 679 14.53 -36.21 15.23
N SER A 680 14.01 -36.70 16.35
CA SER A 680 14.24 -38.07 16.80
C SER A 680 13.26 -39.05 16.14
N HIS A 681 13.62 -40.34 16.14
CA HIS A 681 12.77 -41.42 15.62
C HIS A 681 11.35 -41.41 16.20
N GLN A 682 11.19 -41.05 17.48
CA GLN A 682 9.88 -40.98 18.10
C GLN A 682 8.98 -39.94 17.42
N ILE A 683 9.52 -38.81 16.96
CA ILE A 683 8.75 -37.78 16.24
C ILE A 683 8.45 -38.25 14.81
N GLU A 684 9.44 -38.85 14.14
CA GLU A 684 9.32 -39.36 12.77
C GLU A 684 8.14 -40.33 12.62
N LYS A 685 8.04 -41.31 13.54
CA LYS A 685 6.96 -42.31 13.54
C LYS A 685 5.55 -41.70 13.53
N HIS A 686 5.37 -40.50 14.09
CA HIS A 686 4.07 -39.82 14.15
C HIS A 686 3.84 -38.82 13.02
N CYS A 687 4.87 -38.46 12.26
CA CYS A 687 4.82 -37.34 11.32
C CYS A 687 5.23 -37.69 9.88
N ASN A 688 5.68 -38.92 9.62
CA ASN A 688 6.16 -39.39 8.31
C ASN A 688 5.13 -39.25 7.17
N GLU A 689 3.83 -39.30 7.47
CA GLU A 689 2.78 -39.07 6.46
C GLU A 689 2.74 -37.61 6.00
N LYS A 690 3.04 -36.67 6.91
CA LYS A 690 2.88 -35.23 6.67
C LYS A 690 4.12 -34.54 6.17
N TYR A 691 5.31 -35.03 6.49
CA TYR A 691 6.56 -34.37 6.09
C TYR A 691 7.48 -35.34 5.38
N GLN A 692 8.23 -34.82 4.41
CA GLN A 692 9.36 -35.54 3.85
C GLN A 692 10.47 -35.61 4.90
N MET A 693 11.07 -36.79 5.08
CA MET A 693 12.11 -37.00 6.09
C MET A 693 13.27 -37.81 5.49
N ARG A 694 14.49 -37.51 5.94
CA ARG A 694 15.70 -38.26 5.59
C ARG A 694 16.42 -38.71 6.83
N PHE A 695 16.83 -39.98 6.86
CA PHE A 695 17.71 -40.49 7.90
C PHE A 695 19.08 -39.79 7.86
N VAL A 696 19.55 -39.33 9.01
CA VAL A 696 20.80 -38.57 9.14
C VAL A 696 21.90 -39.46 9.71
N GLN A 697 21.72 -39.92 10.95
CA GLN A 697 22.65 -40.81 11.62
C GLN A 697 22.00 -41.44 12.86
N TYR A 698 22.70 -42.40 13.45
CA TYR A 698 22.43 -42.84 14.81
C TYR A 698 23.15 -41.93 15.80
N GLN A 699 22.47 -41.57 16.88
CA GLN A 699 23.01 -40.79 17.98
C GLN A 699 22.62 -41.44 19.30
N ASP A 700 23.60 -41.64 20.18
CA ASP A 700 23.33 -42.12 21.53
C ASP A 700 22.66 -41.00 22.33
N LEU A 701 21.41 -41.22 22.73
CA LEU A 701 20.60 -40.31 23.54
C LEU A 701 20.37 -40.94 24.92
N PHE A 702 20.29 -40.14 25.97
CA PHE A 702 20.01 -40.62 27.31
C PHE A 702 18.60 -41.23 27.41
N VAL A 703 18.50 -42.33 28.14
CA VAL A 703 17.21 -42.99 28.45
C VAL A 703 16.29 -42.04 29.23
N GLU A 704 14.98 -42.24 29.11
CA GLU A 704 13.94 -41.32 29.65
C GLU A 704 13.98 -41.17 31.18
N ASN A 705 14.51 -42.16 31.90
CA ASN A 705 14.63 -42.15 33.37
C ASN A 705 15.88 -41.44 33.91
N TYR A 706 16.62 -40.72 33.07
CA TYR A 706 17.80 -39.97 33.47
C TYR A 706 17.46 -38.49 33.74
N TYR A 707 17.53 -38.04 34.99
CA TYR A 707 17.09 -36.69 35.40
C TYR A 707 18.23 -35.70 35.66
N SER A 708 19.48 -36.17 35.66
CA SER A 708 20.63 -35.31 35.91
C SER A 708 21.02 -34.57 34.63
N ARG A 709 21.35 -33.28 34.73
CA ARG A 709 22.00 -32.57 33.61
C ARG A 709 23.39 -33.16 33.47
N HIS A 710 23.68 -33.76 32.33
CA HIS A 710 25.02 -34.25 32.06
C HIS A 710 25.93 -33.02 31.92
N VAL A 711 26.80 -32.78 32.89
CA VAL A 711 27.88 -31.81 32.72
C VAL A 711 28.84 -32.45 31.74
N SER A 712 28.68 -32.11 30.46
CA SER A 712 29.66 -32.41 29.43
C SER A 712 31.02 -32.04 29.99
N LYS A 713 31.84 -33.03 30.38
CA LYS A 713 33.27 -32.79 30.52
C LYS A 713 33.67 -32.40 29.11
N SER A 714 33.78 -31.08 28.89
CA SER A 714 34.36 -30.48 27.70
C SER A 714 35.50 -31.40 27.34
N ARG A 715 35.36 -32.10 26.21
CA ARG A 715 36.37 -32.98 25.65
C ARG A 715 37.45 -32.01 25.19
N GLY A 716 38.18 -31.48 26.17
CA GLY A 716 39.33 -30.64 25.95
C GLY A 716 40.19 -31.44 25.01
N VAL A 717 40.60 -30.78 23.94
CA VAL A 717 41.65 -31.21 23.04
C VAL A 717 42.91 -31.36 23.90
N VAL A 718 42.97 -32.42 24.70
CA VAL A 718 44.18 -32.87 25.37
C VAL A 718 44.88 -33.63 24.27
N ASN A 719 45.91 -32.96 23.74
CA ASN A 719 46.83 -33.50 22.76
C ASN A 719 47.14 -34.96 23.09
N ALA A 720 47.03 -35.80 22.06
CA ALA A 720 47.33 -37.22 22.11
C ALA A 720 48.83 -37.43 22.40
N SER A 721 49.21 -37.34 23.67
CA SER A 721 50.48 -37.84 24.17
C SER A 721 50.35 -38.05 25.67
N GLU A 722 50.45 -39.32 26.08
CA GLU A 722 50.52 -39.81 27.46
C GLU A 722 49.21 -39.83 28.27
N SER A 723 48.54 -41.00 28.25
CA SER A 723 48.12 -41.67 29.49
C SER A 723 47.46 -43.02 29.18
N THR A 724 48.29 -44.05 29.07
CA THR A 724 47.90 -45.43 29.37
C THR A 724 47.56 -45.50 30.86
N LEU A 725 46.28 -45.54 31.24
CA LEU A 725 45.71 -46.19 32.45
C LEU A 725 44.37 -45.53 32.85
N THR A 726 43.25 -46.15 32.47
CA THR A 726 42.07 -46.50 33.29
C THR A 726 40.88 -46.89 32.40
N HIS A 727 40.93 -48.09 31.82
CA HIS A 727 39.89 -48.64 30.93
C HIS A 727 38.59 -49.08 31.62
N SER A 728 38.36 -48.75 32.91
CA SER A 728 37.26 -49.33 33.70
C SER A 728 36.08 -48.41 34.02
N GLN A 729 36.09 -47.13 33.59
CA GLN A 729 34.96 -46.20 33.83
C GLN A 729 34.02 -46.01 32.64
N ASP A 730 34.42 -46.36 31.41
CA ASP A 730 33.56 -46.17 30.22
C ASP A 730 32.40 -47.19 30.12
N SER A 731 32.50 -48.35 30.77
CA SER A 731 31.46 -49.39 30.69
C SER A 731 30.18 -49.05 31.47
N ALA A 732 30.24 -48.16 32.47
CA ALA A 732 29.06 -47.77 33.25
C ALA A 732 28.12 -46.81 32.49
N PHE A 733 28.66 -46.02 31.55
CA PHE A 733 27.89 -45.03 30.81
C PHE A 733 27.06 -45.63 29.67
N SER A 734 27.50 -46.75 29.09
CA SER A 734 26.82 -47.42 27.98
C SER A 734 25.40 -47.89 28.33
N TYR A 735 25.06 -48.07 29.60
CA TYR A 735 23.71 -48.47 30.04
C TYR A 735 22.73 -47.29 30.21
N LEU A 736 23.22 -46.04 30.14
CA LEU A 736 22.41 -44.84 30.33
C LEU A 736 21.99 -44.17 29.02
N THR A 737 22.50 -44.66 27.88
CA THR A 737 22.19 -44.16 26.56
C THR A 737 21.58 -45.24 25.68
N GLU A 738 20.62 -44.86 24.86
CA GLU A 738 20.02 -45.68 23.82
C GLU A 738 20.33 -45.07 22.46
N GLN A 739 20.68 -45.93 21.51
CA GLN A 739 20.99 -45.50 20.16
C GLN A 739 19.69 -45.08 19.45
N CYS A 740 19.54 -43.78 19.18
CA CYS A 740 18.36 -43.21 18.52
C CYS A 740 18.67 -42.83 17.07
N GLN A 741 17.75 -43.14 16.16
CA GLN A 741 17.82 -42.65 14.78
C GLN A 741 17.41 -41.17 14.72
N LEU A 742 18.23 -40.35 14.08
CA LEU A 742 17.94 -38.94 13.82
C LEU A 742 17.53 -38.74 12.37
N PHE A 743 16.59 -37.83 12.14
CA PHE A 743 16.07 -37.51 10.82
C PHE A 743 16.10 -36.00 10.56
N GLU A 744 16.41 -35.61 9.33
CA GLU A 744 16.22 -34.26 8.82
C GLU A 744 14.79 -34.14 8.29
N VAL A 745 14.15 -33.01 8.58
CA VAL A 745 12.81 -32.70 8.10
C VAL A 745 12.88 -31.81 6.87
N GLY A 746 12.23 -32.27 5.80
CA GLY A 746 12.03 -31.55 4.55
C GLY A 746 10.71 -30.79 4.50
N GLU A 747 10.12 -30.72 3.31
CA GLU A 747 8.88 -29.96 3.10
C GLU A 747 7.63 -30.72 3.59
N ASN A 748 6.59 -29.96 3.89
CA ASN A 748 5.27 -30.48 4.24
C ASN A 748 4.55 -31.03 2.98
N ASN A 749 3.99 -32.23 3.08
CA ASN A 749 3.26 -32.91 2.01
C ASN A 749 1.85 -32.36 1.80
N THR A 750 1.27 -31.67 2.79
CA THR A 750 -0.11 -31.15 2.70
C THR A 750 -0.18 -29.92 1.80
N SER A 751 -0.80 -30.07 0.62
CA SER A 751 -1.14 -28.96 -0.30
C SER A 751 -2.34 -28.16 0.22
N GLU A 752 -2.25 -26.84 0.21
CA GLU A 752 -3.45 -25.99 0.25
C GLU A 752 -4.17 -26.11 -1.11
N MET A 753 -5.49 -26.38 -1.09
CA MET A 753 -6.23 -26.91 -2.24
C MET A 753 -6.30 -26.02 -3.50
N ASP A 754 -5.85 -24.76 -3.44
CA ASP A 754 -6.11 -23.78 -4.50
C ASP A 754 -5.03 -23.67 -5.61
N GLU A 755 -3.92 -24.42 -5.53
CA GLU A 755 -2.84 -24.38 -6.55
C GLU A 755 -2.40 -25.75 -7.11
N TRP A 756 -3.33 -26.70 -7.19
CA TRP A 756 -3.03 -28.13 -7.42
C TRP A 756 -2.19 -28.44 -8.67
N MET A 757 -2.32 -27.68 -9.76
CA MET A 757 -1.69 -28.01 -11.06
C MET A 757 -0.18 -27.74 -11.09
N TYR A 758 0.27 -26.59 -10.57
CA TYR A 758 1.70 -26.27 -10.48
C TYR A 758 2.40 -27.04 -9.36
N GLU A 759 1.63 -27.39 -8.33
CA GLU A 759 2.14 -28.10 -7.18
C GLU A 759 2.48 -29.56 -7.50
N LEU A 760 1.72 -30.22 -8.39
CA LEU A 760 1.94 -31.62 -8.78
C LEU A 760 3.31 -31.84 -9.44
N GLU A 761 3.68 -30.96 -10.38
CA GLU A 761 5.00 -31.01 -11.03
C GLU A 761 6.13 -30.69 -10.04
N SER A 762 5.90 -29.74 -9.13
CA SER A 762 6.88 -29.41 -8.08
C SER A 762 7.06 -30.58 -7.10
N LYS A 763 5.97 -31.28 -6.75
CA LYS A 763 5.97 -32.43 -5.83
C LYS A 763 6.69 -33.62 -6.45
N GLU A 764 6.50 -33.92 -7.72
CA GLU A 764 7.23 -35.00 -8.39
C GLU A 764 8.74 -34.74 -8.41
N LYS A 765 9.17 -33.54 -8.82
CA LYS A 765 10.60 -33.17 -8.86
C LYS A 765 11.24 -33.22 -7.47
N LYS A 766 10.53 -32.73 -6.45
CA LYS A 766 11.05 -32.71 -5.07
C LYS A 766 11.06 -34.11 -4.44
N ASN A 767 10.00 -34.89 -4.63
CA ASN A 767 9.95 -36.29 -4.16
C ASN A 767 11.09 -37.11 -4.77
N GLN A 768 11.38 -36.95 -6.06
CA GLN A 768 12.52 -37.62 -6.70
C GLN A 768 13.84 -37.25 -6.02
N ARG A 769 14.07 -35.97 -5.70
CA ARG A 769 15.30 -35.52 -5.03
C ARG A 769 15.49 -36.21 -3.67
N TRP A 770 14.46 -36.26 -2.83
CA TRP A 770 14.55 -36.92 -1.52
C TRP A 770 14.71 -38.43 -1.64
N LEU A 771 14.03 -39.06 -2.61
CA LEU A 771 14.18 -40.48 -2.89
C LEU A 771 15.63 -40.82 -3.29
N TYR A 772 16.24 -40.01 -4.16
CA TYR A 772 17.66 -40.19 -4.54
C TYR A 772 18.61 -40.04 -3.35
N TYR A 773 18.38 -39.06 -2.47
CA TYR A 773 19.21 -38.90 -1.27
C TYR A 773 19.08 -40.09 -0.31
N ASN A 774 17.88 -40.62 -0.10
CA ASN A 774 17.65 -41.79 0.74
C ASN A 774 18.30 -43.05 0.15
N LEU A 775 18.25 -43.22 -1.18
CA LEU A 775 18.93 -44.33 -1.87
C LEU A 775 20.45 -44.22 -1.81
N ALA A 776 21.02 -43.01 -1.81
CA ALA A 776 22.45 -42.80 -1.72
C ALA A 776 23.02 -43.18 -0.34
N HIS A 777 22.21 -43.12 0.72
CA HIS A 777 22.63 -43.51 2.08
C HIS A 777 22.54 -45.04 2.32
N LEU A 778 21.71 -45.75 1.54
CA LEU A 778 21.62 -47.22 1.61
C LEU A 778 22.77 -47.93 0.87
N ARG A 779 23.59 -47.18 0.12
CA ARG A 779 24.82 -47.64 -0.52
C ARG A 779 26.02 -47.19 0.31
#